data_AF-A0A367I2X3-F1
#
_entry.id   AF-A0A367I2X3-F1
#
_cell.length_a   1.000
_cell.length_b   1.000
_cell.length_c   1.000
_cell.angle_alpha   90.00
_cell.angle_beta   90.00
_cell.angle_gamma   90.00
#
_symmetry.space_group_name_H-M   'P 1'
#
loop_
_entity.id
_entity.type
_entity.pdbx_description
1 polymer ?
#
loop_
_entity_poly.entity_id
_entity_poly.type
_entity_poly.pdbx_seq_one_letter_code
_entity_poly.pdbx_strand_id
1 'polypeptide(L)'
;MDDRQKATAIALAGLVLIGMNFMALAPFVAGQVEAGVGDTIAAGYDSEDDYDDEWSESTSERAYFGYSITNVEELTENSAVNAEFEKMGPFVYEVTTHRELLGLDTEAGTVTYSEYDVFEWCENCTWTDDDGNEHASLPGSTEFTNMNILYNTQRLAGIATGIIYGEIFAKAGFANEMMANDLQNKAPSMWAANEISASIDGVAAQLEAAGYDAATAAAMAPVMVMDGAYDSWNASAGGAGPMDPDFSSTAASILYDAADPSTGVCIALTCDIGPMLAAGIGEPSAATTPVRAALYGYDASDSLTDWSVYAMAGAKFLEQGGGADLTQVTDLRERLNAVSGVDISNAVALNNIIFGVEGAEIANGLLSMSDYNGIPLAGVALFLLGADADAFTTMLDYGIGLTQLLALSDYAGGWIGLVGQPTNFPMILVGGSGMMDCDLWWQHSFGGEEPLAGGYISIGLNQGSYEGTVDLSIEKVQEILYTSDYALTDESFSRVFMYNELSGITLPMTAEGPAMGGVVADWDDAYVASLYDISENDAAAVRSWVKDFMFESVIGSLLGFQYGASPYTTQPIENWLYGWSDPVLTGLYDEESSWVKLETNMTYFGSQNEDRPDGLSTGDYDVYVMSIVNDETLGQRLMQGYTNSDGDGQCDFKLNADGTVADADSDGGYPCDEGEIYGMTEHLPWRAPHREAATYGLLTDNIGNSNTVVAGTIGGIADADDSFSVNLVGYSIAESVPGEMTDFKGIPMREHTVDLDPAENQIQAKLIASNSFVDVLPGALPVYFGSHVDIKVEPTTNVAMYGKSVSRFYLDLRGAGMTNPDFEAGDAKPVFEIHTASEIADEDAETFKCKVLDNMDPMYWTDFGGEGDCELEGTMVIDIVTAVLYIAGVSLLVYGAIGLNGARSEDED
;
A
#
# COMPACT_ATOMS: atom_id res chain seq x y z
N MET A 1 13.25 -47.13 -84.02
CA MET A 1 14.16 -46.59 -83.00
C MET A 1 15.43 -47.38 -83.05
N ASP A 2 16.55 -46.68 -83.24
CA ASP A 2 17.90 -47.21 -83.04
C ASP A 2 18.10 -47.57 -81.56
N ASP A 3 19.01 -48.50 -81.24
CA ASP A 3 19.16 -49.07 -79.90
C ASP A 3 19.59 -48.03 -78.87
N ARG A 4 20.32 -46.99 -79.30
CA ARG A 4 20.60 -45.79 -78.51
C ARG A 4 19.33 -44.99 -78.14
N GLN A 5 18.35 -44.90 -79.04
CA GLN A 5 17.08 -44.23 -78.77
C GLN A 5 16.21 -45.03 -77.80
N LYS A 6 16.24 -46.38 -77.86
CA LYS A 6 15.55 -47.24 -76.89
C LYS A 6 16.17 -47.15 -75.50
N ALA A 7 17.50 -47.20 -75.43
CA ALA A 7 18.22 -47.06 -74.16
C ALA A 7 17.99 -45.69 -73.51
N THR A 8 17.95 -44.61 -74.30
CA THR A 8 17.60 -43.26 -73.83
C THR A 8 16.16 -43.17 -73.33
N ALA A 9 15.19 -43.77 -74.04
CA ALA A 9 13.79 -43.79 -73.63
C ALA A 9 13.56 -44.59 -72.33
N ILE A 10 14.29 -45.69 -72.14
CA ILE A 10 14.25 -46.52 -70.92
C ILE A 10 14.88 -45.79 -69.72
N ALA A 11 16.00 -45.08 -69.93
CA ALA A 11 16.62 -44.24 -68.91
C ALA A 11 15.73 -43.05 -68.52
N LEU A 12 15.07 -42.40 -69.50
CA LEU A 12 14.11 -41.33 -69.24
C LEU A 12 12.86 -41.83 -68.51
N ALA A 13 12.36 -43.03 -68.84
CA ALA A 13 11.27 -43.66 -68.10
C ALA A 13 11.66 -43.97 -66.64
N GLY A 14 12.90 -44.43 -66.40
CA GLY A 14 13.43 -44.60 -65.05
C GLY A 14 13.56 -43.30 -64.26
N LEU A 15 14.02 -42.22 -64.90
CA LEU A 15 14.05 -40.87 -64.34
C LEU A 15 12.65 -40.30 -64.06
N VAL A 16 11.68 -40.58 -64.92
CA VAL A 16 10.28 -40.16 -64.72
C VAL A 16 9.67 -40.94 -63.55
N LEU A 17 9.93 -42.23 -63.40
CA LEU A 17 9.42 -43.03 -62.29
C LEU A 17 10.02 -42.61 -60.94
N ILE A 18 11.32 -42.30 -60.91
CA ILE A 18 11.96 -41.71 -59.72
C ILE A 18 11.45 -40.27 -59.50
N GLY A 19 11.34 -39.46 -60.55
CA GLY A 19 10.81 -38.10 -60.47
C GLY A 19 9.34 -38.03 -60.06
N MET A 20 8.53 -39.05 -60.36
CA MET A 20 7.16 -39.20 -59.88
C MET A 20 7.11 -39.39 -58.36
N ASN A 21 8.12 -40.02 -57.76
CA ASN A 21 8.23 -40.08 -56.31
C ASN A 21 8.43 -38.67 -55.72
N PHE A 22 9.48 -37.97 -56.17
CA PHE A 22 9.84 -36.65 -55.62
C PHE A 22 8.87 -35.51 -55.98
N MET A 23 8.17 -35.57 -57.12
CA MET A 23 7.34 -34.45 -57.60
C MET A 23 5.83 -34.70 -57.51
N ALA A 24 5.39 -35.90 -57.11
CA ALA A 24 3.96 -36.20 -57.03
C ALA A 24 3.61 -37.08 -55.82
N LEU A 25 4.27 -38.22 -55.62
CA LEU A 25 3.90 -39.14 -54.54
C LEU A 25 4.33 -38.64 -53.16
N ALA A 26 5.57 -38.18 -53.00
CA ALA A 26 6.04 -37.64 -51.72
C ALA A 26 5.27 -36.37 -51.31
N PRO A 27 5.03 -35.36 -52.19
CA PRO A 27 4.16 -34.24 -51.84
C PRO A 27 2.70 -34.63 -51.56
N PHE A 28 2.18 -35.67 -52.21
CA PHE A 28 0.83 -36.17 -51.95
C PHE A 28 0.73 -36.87 -50.60
N VAL A 29 1.69 -37.74 -50.26
CA VAL A 29 1.72 -38.43 -48.96
C VAL A 29 1.98 -37.42 -47.85
N ALA A 30 2.94 -36.51 -48.02
CA ALA A 30 3.18 -35.43 -47.07
C ALA A 30 1.91 -34.59 -46.82
N GLY A 31 1.18 -34.17 -47.86
CA GLY A 31 -0.08 -33.44 -47.70
C GLY A 31 -1.26 -34.27 -47.15
N GLN A 32 -1.21 -35.60 -47.17
CA GLN A 32 -2.19 -36.46 -46.50
C GLN A 32 -1.83 -36.72 -45.04
N VAL A 33 -0.53 -36.83 -44.74
CA VAL A 33 -0.01 -36.92 -43.37
C VAL A 33 -0.28 -35.60 -42.65
N GLU A 34 0.04 -34.45 -43.26
CA GLU A 34 -0.26 -33.12 -42.75
C GLU A 34 -1.76 -32.94 -42.44
N ALA A 35 -2.64 -33.26 -43.40
CA ALA A 35 -4.09 -33.20 -43.19
C ALA A 35 -4.58 -34.19 -42.12
N GLY A 36 -4.05 -35.41 -42.09
CA GLY A 36 -4.42 -36.43 -41.12
C GLY A 36 -3.95 -36.11 -39.71
N VAL A 37 -2.78 -35.50 -39.56
CA VAL A 37 -2.26 -35.01 -38.28
C VAL A 37 -3.09 -33.81 -37.82
N GLY A 38 -3.42 -32.86 -38.70
CA GLY A 38 -4.34 -31.77 -38.39
C GLY A 38 -5.72 -32.26 -37.92
N ASP A 39 -6.31 -33.24 -38.61
CA ASP A 39 -7.56 -33.88 -38.19
C ASP A 39 -7.42 -34.62 -36.86
N THR A 40 -6.26 -35.24 -36.58
CA THR A 40 -6.00 -35.94 -35.31
C THR A 40 -5.84 -34.96 -34.14
N ILE A 41 -5.14 -33.85 -34.36
CA ILE A 41 -4.99 -32.78 -33.37
C ILE A 41 -6.37 -32.17 -33.08
N ALA A 42 -7.14 -31.83 -34.10
CA ALA A 42 -8.48 -31.27 -33.93
C ALA A 42 -9.48 -32.25 -33.28
N ALA A 43 -9.37 -33.55 -33.57
CA ALA A 43 -10.18 -34.57 -32.91
C ALA A 43 -9.92 -34.66 -31.40
N GLY A 44 -8.77 -34.20 -30.90
CA GLY A 44 -8.48 -34.10 -29.47
C GLY A 44 -9.14 -32.90 -28.77
N TYR A 45 -10.00 -32.14 -29.46
CA TYR A 45 -10.73 -31.00 -28.92
C TYR A 45 -12.23 -31.03 -29.24
N ASP A 46 -12.73 -32.09 -29.88
CA ASP A 46 -14.06 -32.10 -30.50
C ASP A 46 -15.16 -32.76 -29.66
N SER A 47 -14.80 -33.36 -28.52
CA SER A 47 -15.71 -34.06 -27.62
C SER A 47 -15.40 -33.82 -26.14
N GLU A 48 -16.40 -34.03 -25.27
CA GLU A 48 -16.20 -33.95 -23.82
C GLU A 48 -15.22 -35.01 -23.30
N ASP A 49 -15.12 -36.16 -23.97
CA ASP A 49 -14.24 -37.26 -23.59
C ASP A 49 -12.74 -36.93 -23.81
N ASP A 50 -12.42 -35.89 -24.59
CA ASP A 50 -11.05 -35.42 -24.83
C ASP A 50 -10.49 -34.57 -23.68
N TYR A 51 -11.38 -34.07 -22.80
CA TYR A 51 -11.03 -33.33 -21.59
C TYR A 51 -11.00 -34.30 -20.39
N ASP A 52 -10.07 -35.25 -20.46
CA ASP A 52 -9.95 -36.34 -19.50
C ASP A 52 -9.19 -35.95 -18.22
N ASP A 53 -8.87 -36.94 -17.39
CA ASP A 53 -8.14 -36.73 -16.13
C ASP A 53 -6.73 -36.15 -16.35
N GLU A 54 -6.06 -36.43 -17.48
CA GLU A 54 -4.73 -35.91 -17.79
C GLU A 54 -4.77 -34.43 -18.23
N TRP A 55 -5.85 -34.01 -18.90
CA TRP A 55 -6.07 -32.59 -19.17
C TRP A 55 -6.51 -31.81 -17.91
N SER A 56 -7.36 -32.45 -17.10
CA SER A 56 -7.94 -31.89 -15.87
C SER A 56 -6.89 -31.63 -14.80
N GLU A 57 -5.78 -32.38 -14.78
CA GLU A 57 -4.70 -32.20 -13.82
C GLU A 57 -3.34 -32.36 -14.52
N SER A 58 -2.56 -31.27 -14.58
CA SER A 58 -1.23 -31.29 -15.19
C SER A 58 -0.19 -30.71 -14.25
N THR A 59 0.95 -31.38 -14.08
CA THR A 59 2.04 -30.92 -13.21
C THR A 59 3.28 -30.49 -14.01
N SER A 60 3.89 -29.38 -13.61
CA SER A 60 5.13 -28.85 -14.20
C SER A 60 6.06 -28.26 -13.15
N GLU A 61 7.37 -28.22 -13.43
CA GLU A 61 8.33 -27.57 -12.53
C GLU A 61 8.47 -26.07 -12.85
N ARG A 62 8.47 -25.23 -11.81
CA ARG A 62 8.83 -23.81 -11.91
C ARG A 62 9.98 -23.50 -10.95
N ALA A 63 10.97 -22.75 -11.43
CA ALA A 63 12.11 -22.33 -10.62
C ALA A 63 12.08 -20.82 -10.39
N TYR A 64 12.17 -20.42 -9.12
CA TYR A 64 12.15 -19.03 -8.69
C TYR A 64 13.51 -18.57 -8.20
N PHE A 65 13.80 -17.29 -8.42
CA PHE A 65 14.98 -16.61 -7.88
C PHE A 65 14.58 -15.27 -7.27
N GLY A 66 15.06 -14.99 -6.07
CA GLY A 66 14.88 -13.70 -5.40
C GLY A 66 16.19 -12.93 -5.32
N TYR A 67 16.13 -11.61 -5.25
CA TYR A 67 17.30 -10.76 -4.97
C TYR A 67 17.17 -10.14 -3.58
N SER A 68 17.90 -10.68 -2.60
CA SER A 68 17.79 -10.26 -1.20
C SER A 68 18.68 -9.06 -0.94
N ILE A 69 18.14 -8.06 -0.23
CA ILE A 69 18.88 -6.89 0.20
C ILE A 69 19.78 -7.27 1.39
N THR A 70 21.07 -6.92 1.32
CA THR A 70 22.06 -7.29 2.34
C THR A 70 22.48 -6.14 3.25
N ASN A 71 22.18 -4.89 2.88
CA ASN A 71 22.62 -3.67 3.59
C ASN A 71 21.45 -2.77 4.04
N VAL A 72 20.33 -3.35 4.49
CA VAL A 72 19.12 -2.60 4.90
C VAL A 72 19.40 -1.47 5.90
N GLU A 73 20.32 -1.66 6.85
CA GLU A 73 20.68 -0.66 7.86
C GLU A 73 21.31 0.62 7.27
N GLU A 74 21.79 0.57 6.03
CA GLU A 74 22.39 1.71 5.31
C GLU A 74 21.38 2.43 4.39
N LEU A 75 20.16 1.90 4.27
CA LEU A 75 19.13 2.43 3.38
C LEU A 75 18.22 3.44 4.09
N THR A 76 17.48 4.20 3.28
CA THR A 76 16.55 5.22 3.76
C THR A 76 15.12 4.78 3.52
N GLU A 77 14.19 5.29 4.32
CA GLU A 77 12.76 4.99 4.18
C GLU A 77 12.19 5.34 2.80
N ASN A 78 12.75 6.38 2.17
CA ASN A 78 12.24 6.95 0.92
C ASN A 78 12.99 6.48 -0.33
N SER A 79 14.11 5.77 -0.19
CA SER A 79 14.93 5.37 -1.33
C SER A 79 15.86 4.19 -1.01
N ALA A 80 15.93 3.27 -1.97
CA ALA A 80 16.78 2.08 -1.97
C ALA A 80 17.90 2.15 -3.03
N VAL A 81 18.24 3.32 -3.59
CA VAL A 81 19.24 3.45 -4.69
C VAL A 81 20.60 2.83 -4.36
N ASN A 82 20.98 2.76 -3.08
CA ASN A 82 22.23 2.16 -2.62
C ASN A 82 22.08 0.70 -2.14
N ALA A 83 20.94 0.04 -2.41
CA ALA A 83 20.71 -1.34 -2.02
C ALA A 83 21.68 -2.29 -2.72
N GLU A 84 22.29 -3.17 -1.93
CA GLU A 84 23.11 -4.28 -2.39
C GLU A 84 22.26 -5.54 -2.42
N PHE A 85 22.24 -6.22 -3.57
CA PHE A 85 21.42 -7.40 -3.82
C PHE A 85 22.26 -8.67 -3.94
N GLU A 86 21.83 -9.72 -3.26
CA GLU A 86 22.33 -11.08 -3.42
C GLU A 86 21.26 -11.96 -4.08
N LYS A 87 21.59 -12.56 -5.23
CA LYS A 87 20.69 -13.50 -5.92
C LYS A 87 20.61 -14.80 -5.12
N MET A 88 19.41 -15.19 -4.72
CA MET A 88 19.07 -16.41 -3.99
C MET A 88 18.18 -17.30 -4.85
N GLY A 89 18.38 -18.61 -4.74
CA GLY A 89 17.69 -19.63 -5.52
C GLY A 89 18.66 -20.70 -6.05
N PRO A 90 18.19 -21.65 -6.86
CA PRO A 90 16.80 -21.80 -7.29
C PRO A 90 15.90 -22.27 -6.14
N PHE A 91 14.66 -21.77 -6.11
CA PHE A 91 13.58 -22.36 -5.31
C PHE A 91 12.64 -23.08 -6.29
N VAL A 92 12.69 -24.41 -6.32
CA VAL A 92 11.95 -25.22 -7.30
C VAL A 92 10.65 -25.72 -6.68
N TYR A 93 9.55 -25.50 -7.39
CA TYR A 93 8.21 -25.96 -7.01
C TYR A 93 7.62 -26.83 -8.12
N GLU A 94 6.95 -27.90 -7.73
CA GLU A 94 6.01 -28.63 -8.57
C GLU A 94 4.69 -27.84 -8.55
N VAL A 95 4.21 -27.46 -9.73
CA VAL A 95 2.99 -26.70 -9.93
C VAL A 95 1.97 -27.60 -10.60
N THR A 96 0.93 -27.94 -9.87
CA THR A 96 -0.19 -28.74 -10.35
C THR A 96 -1.33 -27.81 -10.72
N THR A 97 -1.60 -27.73 -12.01
CA THR A 97 -2.72 -26.97 -12.56
C THR A 97 -3.95 -27.87 -12.61
N HIS A 98 -5.02 -27.43 -11.95
CA HIS A 98 -6.31 -28.09 -11.97
C HIS A 98 -7.25 -27.35 -12.92
N ARG A 99 -7.93 -28.10 -13.79
CA ARG A 99 -8.90 -27.58 -14.76
C ARG A 99 -10.23 -28.29 -14.61
N GLU A 100 -11.31 -27.53 -14.71
CA GLU A 100 -12.67 -28.07 -14.74
C GLU A 100 -13.39 -27.60 -15.99
N LEU A 101 -13.94 -28.55 -16.75
CA LEU A 101 -14.76 -28.26 -17.93
C LEU A 101 -16.12 -27.70 -17.50
N LEU A 102 -16.39 -26.44 -17.86
CA LEU A 102 -17.65 -25.75 -17.55
C LEU A 102 -18.66 -25.84 -18.69
N GLY A 103 -18.19 -25.95 -19.94
CA GLY A 103 -19.07 -26.15 -21.09
C GLY A 103 -18.36 -26.27 -22.43
N LEU A 104 -18.95 -27.06 -23.33
CA LEU A 104 -18.50 -27.27 -24.71
C LEU A 104 -19.59 -26.82 -25.69
N ASP A 105 -19.30 -25.83 -26.52
CA ASP A 105 -20.17 -25.37 -27.60
C ASP A 105 -19.57 -25.71 -28.96
N THR A 106 -19.98 -26.86 -29.50
CA THR A 106 -19.52 -27.36 -30.80
C THR A 106 -20.10 -26.58 -31.99
N GLU A 107 -21.19 -25.82 -31.82
CA GLU A 107 -21.74 -24.97 -32.88
C GLU A 107 -20.97 -23.65 -32.98
N ALA A 108 -20.61 -23.06 -31.83
CA ALA A 108 -19.76 -21.88 -31.76
C ALA A 108 -18.27 -22.22 -31.97
N GLY A 109 -17.88 -23.48 -31.78
CA GLY A 109 -16.49 -23.92 -31.85
C GLY A 109 -15.67 -23.45 -30.66
N THR A 110 -16.24 -23.49 -29.45
CA THR A 110 -15.58 -23.00 -28.24
C THR A 110 -15.72 -23.96 -27.06
N VAL A 111 -14.70 -24.01 -26.21
CA VAL A 111 -14.73 -24.66 -24.89
C VAL A 111 -14.54 -23.63 -23.79
N THR A 112 -15.25 -23.78 -22.67
CA THR A 112 -15.15 -22.96 -21.47
C THR A 112 -14.70 -23.82 -20.29
N TYR A 113 -13.67 -23.38 -19.58
CA TYR A 113 -13.13 -24.09 -18.41
C TYR A 113 -12.62 -23.13 -17.34
N SER A 114 -12.64 -23.58 -16.08
CA SER A 114 -11.95 -22.89 -14.97
C SER A 114 -10.59 -23.51 -14.71
N GLU A 115 -9.66 -22.72 -14.18
CA GLU A 115 -8.28 -23.14 -13.89
C GLU A 115 -7.79 -22.54 -12.56
N TYR A 116 -7.08 -23.34 -11.76
CA TYR A 116 -6.33 -22.87 -10.60
C TYR A 116 -5.05 -23.69 -10.40
N ASP A 117 -4.02 -23.09 -9.81
CA ASP A 117 -2.72 -23.72 -9.56
C ASP A 117 -2.53 -24.07 -8.08
N VAL A 118 -1.89 -25.21 -7.82
CA VAL A 118 -1.39 -25.64 -6.50
C VAL A 118 0.13 -25.78 -6.55
N PHE A 119 0.82 -25.18 -5.59
CA PHE A 119 2.29 -25.13 -5.57
C PHE A 119 2.86 -25.94 -4.40
N GLU A 120 3.75 -26.89 -4.71
CA GLU A 120 4.44 -27.71 -3.71
C GLU A 120 5.96 -27.57 -3.84
N TRP A 121 6.66 -27.26 -2.74
CA TRP A 121 8.11 -27.14 -2.78
C TRP A 121 8.77 -28.51 -3.02
N CYS A 122 9.63 -28.58 -4.04
CA CYS A 122 10.34 -29.81 -4.38
C CYS A 122 11.76 -29.81 -3.78
N GLU A 123 11.92 -30.52 -2.65
CA GLU A 123 13.22 -30.65 -1.95
C GLU A 123 14.30 -31.35 -2.79
N ASN A 124 13.89 -32.30 -3.64
CA ASN A 124 14.82 -33.15 -4.40
C ASN A 124 15.02 -32.72 -5.85
N CYS A 125 14.37 -31.64 -6.29
CA CYS A 125 14.49 -31.14 -7.66
C CYS A 125 15.79 -30.35 -7.85
N THR A 126 16.25 -30.31 -9.11
CA THR A 126 17.43 -29.56 -9.54
C THR A 126 17.07 -28.71 -10.74
N TRP A 127 17.49 -27.45 -10.73
CA TRP A 127 17.38 -26.57 -11.88
C TRP A 127 18.72 -26.48 -12.62
N THR A 128 18.68 -26.57 -13.94
CA THR A 128 19.88 -26.50 -14.79
C THR A 128 20.03 -25.09 -15.36
N ASP A 129 21.18 -24.46 -15.13
CA ASP A 129 21.48 -23.14 -15.68
C ASP A 129 21.80 -23.16 -17.20
N ASP A 130 21.91 -21.98 -17.81
CA ASP A 130 22.21 -21.84 -19.24
C ASP A 130 23.58 -22.42 -19.63
N ASP A 131 24.49 -22.58 -18.67
CA ASP A 131 25.81 -23.20 -18.84
C ASP A 131 25.76 -24.74 -18.68
N GLY A 132 24.59 -25.31 -18.36
CA GLY A 132 24.36 -26.73 -18.18
C GLY A 132 24.74 -27.27 -16.79
N ASN A 133 24.89 -26.42 -15.78
CA ASN A 133 25.17 -26.85 -14.40
C ASN A 133 23.87 -27.01 -13.61
N GLU A 134 23.75 -28.13 -12.89
CA GLU A 134 22.63 -28.41 -11.99
C GLU A 134 22.82 -27.72 -10.63
N HIS A 135 21.76 -27.08 -10.16
CA HIS A 135 21.66 -26.42 -8.85
C HIS A 135 20.50 -27.03 -8.06
N ALA A 136 20.74 -27.45 -6.82
CA ALA A 136 19.70 -28.03 -5.98
C ALA A 136 18.71 -26.95 -5.49
N SER A 137 17.43 -27.33 -5.37
CA SER A 137 16.39 -26.49 -4.79
C SER A 137 16.74 -26.06 -3.36
N LEU A 138 16.68 -24.76 -3.08
CA LEU A 138 16.79 -24.22 -1.73
C LEU A 138 15.45 -24.34 -0.97
N PRO A 139 15.46 -24.46 0.37
CA PRO A 139 14.23 -24.55 1.16
C PRO A 139 13.32 -23.31 1.04
N GLY A 140 11.99 -23.52 0.94
CA GLY A 140 11.00 -22.45 0.98
C GLY A 140 11.00 -21.62 2.28
N SER A 141 11.47 -22.23 3.38
CA SER A 141 11.69 -21.56 4.69
C SER A 141 12.92 -20.65 4.74
N THR A 142 13.64 -20.47 3.64
CA THR A 142 14.81 -19.59 3.58
C THR A 142 14.36 -18.13 3.73
N GLU A 143 14.85 -17.46 4.78
CA GLU A 143 14.61 -16.05 5.01
C GLU A 143 15.18 -15.19 3.88
N PHE A 144 14.36 -14.24 3.44
CA PHE A 144 14.62 -13.38 2.30
C PHE A 144 14.24 -11.95 2.68
N THR A 145 15.12 -10.99 2.44
CA THR A 145 14.88 -9.58 2.78
C THR A 145 14.67 -8.77 1.52
N ASN A 146 13.53 -8.09 1.42
CA ASN A 146 13.19 -7.27 0.26
C ASN A 146 12.37 -6.05 0.67
N MET A 147 12.06 -5.18 -0.29
CA MET A 147 11.13 -4.10 -0.06
C MET A 147 9.73 -4.62 0.28
N ASN A 148 9.10 -3.96 1.23
CA ASN A 148 7.69 -4.15 1.51
C ASN A 148 6.87 -3.48 0.40
N ILE A 149 6.31 -4.30 -0.50
CA ILE A 149 5.59 -3.84 -1.68
C ILE A 149 4.29 -3.07 -1.36
N LEU A 150 3.75 -3.23 -0.15
CA LEU A 150 2.55 -2.51 0.28
C LEU A 150 2.88 -1.15 0.91
N TYR A 151 4.11 -0.96 1.40
CA TYR A 151 4.46 0.15 2.27
C TYR A 151 4.20 1.53 1.63
N ASN A 152 4.64 1.74 0.38
CA ASN A 152 4.43 3.02 -0.30
C ASN A 152 2.94 3.25 -0.62
N THR A 153 2.22 2.21 -1.04
CA THR A 153 0.77 2.29 -1.25
C THR A 153 0.03 2.64 0.05
N GLN A 154 0.41 2.03 1.17
CA GLN A 154 -0.13 2.34 2.50
C GLN A 154 0.18 3.77 2.93
N ARG A 155 1.39 4.26 2.66
CA ARG A 155 1.77 5.66 2.92
C ARG A 155 0.93 6.64 2.12
N LEU A 156 0.71 6.37 0.83
CA LEU A 156 -0.11 7.21 -0.04
C LEU A 156 -1.59 7.17 0.35
N ALA A 157 -2.11 5.99 0.66
CA ALA A 157 -3.49 5.81 1.09
C ALA A 157 -3.76 6.45 2.47
N GLY A 158 -2.75 6.45 3.35
CA GLY A 158 -2.84 6.91 4.73
C GLY A 158 -2.62 8.41 4.95
N ILE A 159 -2.60 9.25 3.92
CA ILE A 159 -2.32 10.70 4.06
C ILE A 159 -3.33 11.41 4.95
N ALA A 160 -4.63 11.29 4.66
CA ALA A 160 -5.68 11.92 5.46
C ALA A 160 -5.61 11.47 6.92
N THR A 161 -5.50 10.15 7.14
CA THR A 161 -5.32 9.56 8.47
C THR A 161 -4.07 10.08 9.17
N GLY A 162 -2.95 10.18 8.46
CA GLY A 162 -1.70 10.73 8.96
C GLY A 162 -1.83 12.18 9.41
N ILE A 163 -2.57 13.00 8.67
CA ILE A 163 -2.88 14.39 9.04
C ILE A 163 -3.71 14.45 10.33
N ILE A 164 -4.73 13.60 10.44
CA ILE A 164 -5.58 13.51 11.65
C ILE A 164 -4.74 13.10 12.87
N TYR A 165 -3.86 12.09 12.73
CA TYR A 165 -2.95 11.71 13.82
C TYR A 165 -1.93 12.81 14.15
N GLY A 166 -1.42 13.51 13.14
CA GLY A 166 -0.56 14.67 13.32
C GLY A 166 -1.21 15.76 14.17
N GLU A 167 -2.47 16.07 13.89
CA GLU A 167 -3.29 16.97 14.71
C GLU A 167 -3.46 16.46 16.14
N ILE A 168 -3.79 15.18 16.32
CA ILE A 168 -3.94 14.56 17.64
C ILE A 168 -2.65 14.70 18.45
N PHE A 169 -1.49 14.41 17.86
CA PHE A 169 -0.20 14.56 18.54
C PHE A 169 0.16 16.01 18.85
N ALA A 170 -0.18 16.96 17.97
CA ALA A 170 -0.03 18.38 18.25
C ALA A 170 -0.87 18.79 19.47
N LYS A 171 -2.14 18.40 19.49
CA LYS A 171 -3.06 18.65 20.61
C LYS A 171 -2.61 17.93 21.89
N ALA A 172 -1.92 16.80 21.77
CA ALA A 172 -1.32 16.10 22.90
C ALA A 172 -0.18 16.93 23.52
N GLY A 173 0.63 17.61 22.71
CA GLY A 173 1.60 18.59 23.19
C GLY A 173 0.95 19.73 23.96
N PHE A 174 -0.13 20.31 23.42
CA PHE A 174 -0.94 21.30 24.12
C PHE A 174 -1.48 20.76 25.46
N ALA A 175 -2.06 19.56 25.46
CA ALA A 175 -2.60 18.92 26.67
C ALA A 175 -1.51 18.68 27.72
N ASN A 176 -0.31 18.26 27.31
CA ASN A 176 0.84 18.09 28.19
C ASN A 176 1.17 19.40 28.94
N GLU A 177 1.26 20.52 28.21
CA GLU A 177 1.54 21.83 28.80
C GLU A 177 0.40 22.32 29.71
N MET A 178 -0.85 22.12 29.29
CA MET A 178 -2.01 22.49 30.10
C MET A 178 -2.07 21.70 31.40
N MET A 179 -1.80 20.39 31.35
CA MET A 179 -1.75 19.53 32.53
C MET A 179 -0.57 19.88 33.44
N ALA A 180 0.59 20.23 32.87
CA ALA A 180 1.72 20.73 33.64
C ALA A 180 1.36 22.03 34.38
N ASN A 181 0.72 22.97 33.69
CA ASN A 181 0.23 24.22 34.29
C ASN A 181 -0.84 23.96 35.36
N ASP A 182 -1.76 23.01 35.15
CA ASP A 182 -2.77 22.65 36.14
C ASP A 182 -2.12 22.14 37.45
N LEU A 183 -1.12 21.26 37.35
CA LEU A 183 -0.41 20.72 38.51
C LEU A 183 0.53 21.75 39.16
N GLN A 184 1.22 22.56 38.37
CA GLN A 184 2.23 23.51 38.85
C GLN A 184 1.59 24.78 39.44
N ASN A 185 0.50 25.27 38.83
CA ASN A 185 -0.07 26.57 39.12
C ASN A 185 -1.55 26.48 39.57
N LYS A 186 -2.42 25.79 38.85
CA LYS A 186 -3.86 25.80 39.21
C LYS A 186 -4.14 25.13 40.55
N ALA A 187 -3.55 23.97 40.83
CA ALA A 187 -3.72 23.29 42.13
C ALA A 187 -3.30 24.20 43.32
N PRO A 188 -2.08 24.78 43.36
CA PRO A 188 -1.71 25.75 44.38
C PRO A 188 -2.61 26.99 44.44
N SER A 189 -3.09 27.47 43.29
CA SER A 189 -3.99 28.62 43.22
C SER A 189 -5.35 28.31 43.86
N MET A 190 -5.91 27.13 43.62
CA MET A 190 -7.13 26.66 44.30
C MET A 190 -6.94 26.58 45.81
N TRP A 191 -5.79 26.08 46.27
CA TRP A 191 -5.50 26.01 47.72
C TRP A 191 -5.31 27.39 48.33
N ALA A 192 -4.62 28.30 47.63
CA ALA A 192 -4.47 29.68 48.05
C ALA A 192 -5.83 30.40 48.14
N ALA A 193 -6.70 30.20 47.15
CA ALA A 193 -8.05 30.75 47.13
C ALA A 193 -8.91 30.22 48.29
N ASN A 194 -8.82 28.92 48.57
CA ASN A 194 -9.50 28.29 49.70
C ASN A 194 -8.98 28.83 51.05
N GLU A 195 -7.67 29.06 51.18
CA GLU A 195 -7.07 29.62 52.39
C GLU A 195 -7.46 31.09 52.61
N ILE A 196 -7.52 31.87 51.54
CA ILE A 196 -8.02 33.24 51.57
C ILE A 196 -9.49 33.24 52.01
N SER A 197 -10.32 32.36 51.46
CA SER A 197 -11.72 32.20 51.85
C SER A 197 -11.85 31.83 53.33
N ALA A 198 -11.07 30.84 53.78
CA ALA A 198 -11.05 30.42 55.19
C ALA A 198 -10.57 31.54 56.14
N SER A 199 -9.67 32.40 55.68
CA SER A 199 -9.22 33.58 56.44
C SER A 199 -10.36 34.58 56.62
N ILE A 200 -11.16 34.82 55.58
CA ILE A 200 -12.33 35.70 55.65
C ILE A 200 -13.37 35.13 56.62
N ASP A 201 -13.69 33.84 56.50
CA ASP A 201 -14.62 33.15 57.41
C ASP A 201 -14.14 33.20 58.87
N GLY A 202 -12.83 33.01 59.09
CA GLY A 202 -12.21 33.10 60.40
C GLY A 202 -12.32 34.49 61.02
N VAL A 203 -12.11 35.55 60.23
CA VAL A 203 -12.28 36.95 60.67
C VAL A 203 -13.75 37.26 60.96
N ALA A 204 -14.68 36.80 60.11
CA ALA A 204 -16.12 36.97 60.35
C ALA A 204 -16.54 36.32 61.68
N ALA A 205 -16.09 35.08 61.95
CA ALA A 205 -16.37 34.39 63.21
C ALA A 205 -15.78 35.12 64.43
N GLN A 206 -14.59 35.73 64.30
CA GLN A 206 -14.00 36.54 65.36
C GLN A 206 -14.80 37.83 65.63
N LEU A 207 -15.32 38.48 64.59
CA LEU A 207 -16.18 39.65 64.70
C LEU A 207 -17.53 39.31 65.36
N GLU A 208 -18.14 38.19 64.99
CA GLU A 208 -19.34 37.70 65.67
C GLU A 208 -19.08 37.43 67.16
N ALA A 209 -17.94 36.80 67.48
CA ALA A 209 -17.53 36.58 68.87
C ALA A 209 -17.25 37.90 69.62
N ALA A 210 -16.85 38.95 68.92
CA ALA A 210 -16.68 40.31 69.45
C ALA A 210 -18.01 41.08 69.61
N GLY A 211 -19.14 40.51 69.19
CA GLY A 211 -20.49 41.04 69.43
C GLY A 211 -21.16 41.72 68.23
N TYR A 212 -20.58 41.64 67.03
CA TYR A 212 -21.26 42.03 65.79
C TYR A 212 -22.29 40.98 65.37
N ASP A 213 -23.35 41.38 64.68
CA ASP A 213 -24.26 40.42 64.05
C ASP A 213 -23.61 39.80 62.79
N ALA A 214 -24.05 38.60 62.41
CA ALA A 214 -23.45 37.83 61.32
C ALA A 214 -23.40 38.58 59.97
N ALA A 215 -24.41 39.39 59.65
CA ALA A 215 -24.42 40.14 58.40
C ALA A 215 -23.39 41.28 58.41
N THR A 216 -23.29 42.00 59.53
CA THR A 216 -22.26 43.03 59.71
C THR A 216 -20.86 42.43 59.75
N ALA A 217 -20.67 41.29 60.44
CA ALA A 217 -19.39 40.60 60.51
C ALA A 217 -18.93 40.11 59.13
N ALA A 218 -19.82 39.49 58.35
CA ALA A 218 -19.52 39.05 56.98
C ALA A 218 -19.19 40.22 56.04
N ALA A 219 -19.85 41.37 56.20
CA ALA A 219 -19.55 42.56 55.39
C ALA A 219 -18.21 43.23 55.75
N MET A 220 -17.80 43.14 57.02
CA MET A 220 -16.54 43.75 57.51
C MET A 220 -15.32 42.86 57.30
N ALA A 221 -15.49 41.54 57.29
CA ALA A 221 -14.38 40.59 57.24
C ALA A 221 -13.46 40.74 55.99
N PRO A 222 -13.99 40.91 54.76
CA PRO A 222 -13.16 41.15 53.57
C PRO A 222 -12.24 42.37 53.71
N VAL A 223 -12.76 43.47 54.28
CA VAL A 223 -11.99 44.71 54.48
C VAL A 223 -10.84 44.44 55.45
N MET A 224 -11.11 43.77 56.57
CA MET A 224 -10.09 43.45 57.56
C MET A 224 -9.04 42.45 57.07
N VAL A 225 -9.40 41.53 56.17
CA VAL A 225 -8.42 40.63 55.54
C VAL A 225 -7.50 41.42 54.61
N MET A 226 -8.02 42.38 53.85
CA MET A 226 -7.19 43.26 53.01
C MET A 226 -6.29 44.19 53.84
N ASP A 227 -6.79 44.72 54.97
CA ASP A 227 -5.96 45.46 55.93
C ASP A 227 -4.81 44.61 56.46
N GLY A 228 -5.10 43.35 56.83
CA GLY A 228 -4.09 42.40 57.28
C GLY A 228 -3.07 42.03 56.20
N ALA A 229 -3.51 41.91 54.95
CA ALA A 229 -2.63 41.68 53.80
C ALA A 229 -1.66 42.85 53.59
N TYR A 230 -2.17 44.08 53.66
CA TYR A 230 -1.37 45.29 53.60
C TYR A 230 -0.33 45.34 54.74
N ASP A 231 -0.75 45.08 55.99
CA ASP A 231 0.13 45.09 57.15
C ASP A 231 1.27 44.07 57.00
N SER A 232 0.95 42.87 56.51
CA SER A 232 1.92 41.81 56.21
C SER A 232 2.93 42.26 55.14
N TRP A 233 2.45 42.83 54.04
CA TRP A 233 3.30 43.37 52.99
C TRP A 233 4.20 44.50 53.50
N ASN A 234 3.63 45.49 54.18
CA ASN A 234 4.37 46.65 54.68
C ASN A 234 5.48 46.22 55.66
N ALA A 235 5.21 45.21 56.50
CA ALA A 235 6.21 44.62 57.36
C ALA A 235 7.34 43.95 56.56
N SER A 236 7.01 43.22 55.48
CA SER A 236 7.98 42.57 54.60
C SER A 236 8.84 43.58 53.81
N ALA A 237 8.29 44.75 53.48
CA ALA A 237 8.96 45.82 52.73
C ALA A 237 9.88 46.71 53.61
N GLY A 238 10.14 46.33 54.86
CA GLY A 238 11.00 47.07 55.79
C GLY A 238 10.30 48.19 56.55
N GLY A 239 8.95 48.25 56.51
CA GLY A 239 8.12 49.16 57.29
C GLY A 239 8.17 50.61 56.81
N ALA A 240 7.42 50.93 55.76
CA ALA A 240 7.39 52.25 55.11
C ALA A 240 6.72 53.37 55.96
N GLY A 241 6.33 53.09 57.21
CA GLY A 241 5.55 53.97 58.08
C GLY A 241 4.03 53.69 58.00
N PRO A 242 3.21 54.35 58.85
CA PRO A 242 1.77 54.08 58.94
C PRO A 242 1.04 54.77 57.78
N MET A 243 0.96 54.11 56.63
CA MET A 243 -0.10 54.38 55.66
C MET A 243 -1.26 53.41 55.93
N ASP A 244 -2.49 53.89 55.75
CA ASP A 244 -3.75 53.20 56.10
C ASP A 244 -4.62 53.19 54.83
N PRO A 245 -4.47 52.20 53.94
CA PRO A 245 -5.30 52.07 52.74
C PRO A 245 -6.77 51.84 53.13
N ASP A 246 -7.71 52.33 52.31
CA ASP A 246 -9.16 52.15 52.54
C ASP A 246 -9.71 51.13 51.55
N PHE A 247 -9.97 49.91 52.03
CA PHE A 247 -10.55 48.83 51.22
C PHE A 247 -12.08 48.76 51.27
N SER A 248 -12.76 49.70 51.94
CA SER A 248 -14.20 49.61 52.20
C SER A 248 -15.05 49.56 50.91
N SER A 249 -14.56 50.13 49.81
CA SER A 249 -15.23 50.10 48.51
C SER A 249 -14.68 49.07 47.52
N THR A 250 -13.54 48.43 47.80
CA THR A 250 -12.80 47.59 46.84
C THR A 250 -12.64 46.14 47.28
N ALA A 251 -12.73 45.83 48.59
CA ALA A 251 -12.51 44.47 49.11
C ALA A 251 -13.44 43.41 48.51
N ALA A 252 -14.72 43.74 48.32
CA ALA A 252 -15.69 42.81 47.70
C ALA A 252 -15.33 42.52 46.23
N SER A 253 -14.95 43.55 45.48
CA SER A 253 -14.48 43.41 44.10
C SER A 253 -13.23 42.54 44.02
N ILE A 254 -12.24 42.78 44.88
CA ILE A 254 -10.97 42.04 44.89
C ILE A 254 -11.18 40.57 45.27
N LEU A 255 -11.96 40.31 46.32
CA LEU A 255 -12.06 38.99 46.93
C LEU A 255 -13.15 38.12 46.31
N TYR A 256 -14.29 38.67 45.87
CA TYR A 256 -15.44 37.87 45.41
C TYR A 256 -15.95 38.19 44.01
N ASP A 257 -16.01 39.46 43.63
CA ASP A 257 -16.82 39.87 42.47
C ASP A 257 -16.01 40.00 41.16
N ALA A 258 -14.68 40.01 41.22
CA ALA A 258 -13.86 40.15 40.02
C ALA A 258 -14.07 38.99 39.05
N ALA A 259 -14.40 39.34 37.81
CA ALA A 259 -14.57 38.42 36.70
C ALA A 259 -13.79 38.90 35.48
N ASP A 260 -13.27 37.97 34.69
CA ASP A 260 -12.66 38.25 33.40
C ASP A 260 -13.70 38.97 32.52
N PRO A 261 -13.40 40.21 32.07
CA PRO A 261 -14.35 40.99 31.27
C PRO A 261 -14.67 40.37 29.90
N SER A 262 -13.83 39.45 29.41
CA SER A 262 -14.01 38.80 28.10
C SER A 262 -14.85 37.52 28.17
N THR A 263 -14.73 36.74 29.24
CA THR A 263 -15.38 35.42 29.36
C THR A 263 -16.41 35.34 30.49
N GLY A 264 -16.31 36.22 31.50
CA GLY A 264 -17.09 36.15 32.72
C GLY A 264 -16.58 35.13 33.74
N VAL A 265 -15.43 34.48 33.52
CA VAL A 265 -14.81 33.58 34.51
C VAL A 265 -14.42 34.35 35.76
N CYS A 266 -14.67 33.77 36.94
CA CYS A 266 -14.28 34.39 38.19
C CYS A 266 -12.75 34.45 38.32
N ILE A 267 -12.22 35.65 38.52
CA ILE A 267 -10.78 35.93 38.73
C ILE A 267 -10.49 36.52 40.11
N ALA A 268 -11.52 36.65 40.95
CA ALA A 268 -11.40 37.14 42.32
C ALA A 268 -10.42 36.26 43.14
N LEU A 269 -9.79 36.83 44.17
CA LEU A 269 -8.75 36.08 44.91
C LEU A 269 -9.27 34.84 45.65
N THR A 270 -10.59 34.68 45.82
CA THR A 270 -11.20 33.46 46.34
C THR A 270 -11.61 32.45 45.26
N CYS A 271 -11.31 32.70 43.99
CA CYS A 271 -11.61 31.82 42.88
C CYS A 271 -10.36 31.08 42.39
N ASP A 272 -10.56 29.92 41.76
CA ASP A 272 -9.51 28.94 41.45
C ASP A 272 -8.27 29.53 40.75
N ILE A 273 -8.46 30.44 39.80
CA ILE A 273 -7.36 31.07 39.04
C ILE A 273 -6.95 32.45 39.58
N GLY A 274 -7.65 32.99 40.58
CA GLY A 274 -7.45 34.36 41.06
C GLY A 274 -6.05 34.61 41.64
N PRO A 275 -5.58 33.80 42.60
CA PRO A 275 -4.22 33.94 43.14
C PRO A 275 -3.11 33.82 42.08
N MET A 276 -3.18 32.82 41.17
CA MET A 276 -2.18 32.69 40.10
C MET A 276 -2.23 33.85 39.09
N LEU A 277 -3.40 34.38 38.75
CA LEU A 277 -3.52 35.52 37.84
C LEU A 277 -2.96 36.79 38.47
N ALA A 278 -3.38 37.13 39.70
CA ALA A 278 -2.93 38.35 40.38
C ALA A 278 -1.41 38.36 40.62
N ALA A 279 -0.84 37.20 40.94
CA ALA A 279 0.60 37.01 41.07
C ALA A 279 1.31 37.03 39.70
N GLY A 280 0.74 36.36 38.69
CA GLY A 280 1.29 36.22 37.34
C GLY A 280 1.36 37.52 36.54
N ILE A 281 0.46 38.48 36.80
CA ILE A 281 0.56 39.85 36.25
C ILE A 281 1.88 40.52 36.66
N GLY A 282 2.49 40.10 37.78
CA GLY A 282 3.80 40.56 38.23
C GLY A 282 3.74 41.75 39.19
N GLU A 283 4.90 42.09 39.74
CA GLU A 283 5.08 43.12 40.77
C GLU A 283 4.49 44.48 40.33
N PRO A 284 3.83 45.23 41.24
CA PRO A 284 3.37 46.59 40.99
C PRO A 284 4.38 47.49 40.27
N SER A 285 3.97 47.99 39.11
CA SER A 285 4.78 48.83 38.23
C SER A 285 3.87 49.67 37.33
N ALA A 286 4.46 50.62 36.59
CA ALA A 286 3.72 51.41 35.62
C ALA A 286 3.03 50.58 34.52
N ALA A 287 3.46 49.32 34.29
CA ALA A 287 2.87 48.41 33.32
C ALA A 287 1.80 47.48 33.93
N THR A 288 1.99 47.03 35.17
CA THR A 288 1.21 45.95 35.80
C THR A 288 0.08 46.47 36.69
N THR A 289 0.31 47.58 37.39
CA THR A 289 -0.69 48.20 38.29
C THR A 289 -1.98 48.57 37.55
N PRO A 290 -1.95 49.23 36.38
CA PRO A 290 -3.19 49.58 35.68
C PRO A 290 -3.99 48.34 35.23
N VAL A 291 -3.31 47.27 34.86
CA VAL A 291 -3.94 46.00 34.43
C VAL A 291 -4.67 45.36 35.61
N ARG A 292 -3.97 45.17 36.73
CA ARG A 292 -4.56 44.56 37.93
C ARG A 292 -5.69 45.42 38.53
N ALA A 293 -5.50 46.74 38.57
CA ALA A 293 -6.54 47.68 39.03
C ALA A 293 -7.83 47.58 38.20
N ALA A 294 -7.70 47.45 36.87
CA ALA A 294 -8.84 47.30 35.99
C ALA A 294 -9.58 45.97 36.20
N LEU A 295 -8.85 44.87 36.43
CA LEU A 295 -9.43 43.54 36.64
C LEU A 295 -10.13 43.40 37.99
N TYR A 296 -9.55 43.96 39.04
CA TYR A 296 -10.04 43.81 40.41
C TYR A 296 -10.85 45.02 40.91
N GLY A 297 -11.06 46.05 40.09
CA GLY A 297 -12.02 47.13 40.33
C GLY A 297 -11.58 48.20 41.34
N TYR A 298 -10.29 48.55 41.39
CA TYR A 298 -9.76 49.65 42.20
C TYR A 298 -9.05 50.73 41.36
N ASP A 299 -8.70 51.87 41.98
CA ASP A 299 -8.04 52.98 41.28
C ASP A 299 -6.55 52.67 41.05
N ALA A 300 -6.08 52.74 39.79
CA ALA A 300 -4.69 52.48 39.44
C ALA A 300 -3.68 53.48 40.06
N SER A 301 -4.15 54.62 40.57
CA SER A 301 -3.32 55.55 41.35
C SER A 301 -3.13 55.12 42.81
N ASP A 302 -3.92 54.16 43.29
CA ASP A 302 -3.79 53.58 44.62
C ASP A 302 -2.78 52.42 44.62
N SER A 303 -1.50 52.80 44.69
CA SER A 303 -0.42 51.82 44.77
C SER A 303 -0.49 50.93 46.01
N LEU A 304 -1.10 51.38 47.10
CA LEU A 304 -1.14 50.61 48.35
C LEU A 304 -2.13 49.44 48.22
N THR A 305 -3.28 49.68 47.59
CA THR A 305 -4.22 48.60 47.24
C THR A 305 -3.56 47.60 46.28
N ASP A 306 -2.87 48.09 45.26
CA ASP A 306 -2.19 47.23 44.27
C ASP A 306 -1.12 46.32 44.90
N TRP A 307 -0.29 46.88 45.79
CA TRP A 307 0.69 46.11 46.57
C TRP A 307 0.03 45.07 47.47
N SER A 308 -1.13 45.40 48.06
CA SER A 308 -1.85 44.49 48.97
C SER A 308 -2.44 43.31 48.20
N VAL A 309 -3.04 43.56 47.04
CA VAL A 309 -3.57 42.50 46.16
C VAL A 309 -2.45 41.59 45.66
N TYR A 310 -1.39 42.17 45.10
CA TYR A 310 -0.24 41.39 44.61
C TYR A 310 0.44 40.58 45.71
N ALA A 311 0.71 41.19 46.87
CA ALA A 311 1.41 40.53 47.96
C ALA A 311 0.56 39.42 48.61
N MET A 312 -0.75 39.63 48.77
CA MET A 312 -1.65 38.61 49.29
C MET A 312 -1.72 37.40 48.36
N ALA A 313 -1.99 37.64 47.07
CA ALA A 313 -2.07 36.60 46.06
C ALA A 313 -0.73 35.86 45.94
N GLY A 314 0.37 36.58 45.75
CA GLY A 314 1.70 36.02 45.58
C GLY A 314 2.19 35.25 46.80
N ALA A 315 1.99 35.78 48.02
CA ALA A 315 2.43 35.10 49.24
C ALA A 315 1.67 33.78 49.45
N LYS A 316 0.34 33.80 49.29
CA LYS A 316 -0.48 32.59 49.45
C LYS A 316 -0.22 31.58 48.34
N PHE A 317 -0.10 32.04 47.11
CA PHE A 317 0.24 31.19 45.97
C PHE A 317 1.60 30.50 46.14
N LEU A 318 2.63 31.24 46.55
CA LEU A 318 3.96 30.69 46.82
C LEU A 318 3.99 29.77 48.05
N GLU A 319 3.25 30.10 49.11
CA GLU A 319 3.12 29.26 50.31
C GLU A 319 2.53 27.87 49.97
N GLN A 320 1.61 27.83 49.02
CA GLN A 320 1.00 26.61 48.50
C GLN A 320 1.84 25.94 47.37
N GLY A 321 3.05 26.44 47.11
CA GLY A 321 3.97 25.85 46.13
C GLY A 321 3.62 26.15 44.67
N GLY A 322 3.03 27.31 44.38
CA GLY A 322 2.83 27.81 43.01
C GLY A 322 4.18 28.00 42.29
N GLY A 323 4.27 27.53 41.04
CA GLY A 323 5.50 27.60 40.25
C GLY A 323 6.61 26.62 40.69
N ALA A 324 6.32 25.68 41.60
CA ALA A 324 7.31 24.69 42.04
C ALA A 324 7.68 23.71 40.91
N ASP A 325 8.90 23.17 40.95
CA ASP A 325 9.33 22.10 40.04
C ASP A 325 8.61 20.80 40.41
N LEU A 326 7.76 20.29 39.51
CA LEU A 326 6.95 19.10 39.71
C LEU A 326 7.79 17.84 39.99
N THR A 327 9.06 17.80 39.58
CA THR A 327 9.95 16.66 39.87
C THR A 327 10.47 16.65 41.31
N GLN A 328 10.33 17.78 42.02
CA GLN A 328 10.86 17.98 43.38
C GLN A 328 9.75 18.13 44.43
N VAL A 329 8.49 18.21 44.02
CA VAL A 329 7.38 18.42 44.95
C VAL A 329 7.01 17.13 45.69
N THR A 330 6.56 17.28 46.93
CA THR A 330 6.13 16.14 47.77
C THR A 330 4.62 15.94 47.83
N ASP A 331 3.87 16.86 47.25
CA ASP A 331 2.40 16.97 47.26
C ASP A 331 1.78 16.65 45.88
N LEU A 332 2.50 15.90 45.01
CA LEU A 332 2.06 15.59 43.65
C LEU A 332 0.71 14.87 43.60
N ARG A 333 0.45 14.01 44.59
CA ARG A 333 -0.83 13.29 44.73
C ARG A 333 -1.97 14.26 44.98
N GLU A 334 -1.76 15.19 45.91
CA GLU A 334 -2.72 16.23 46.25
C GLU A 334 -2.99 17.16 45.07
N ARG A 335 -1.94 17.54 44.32
CA ARG A 335 -2.05 18.34 43.09
C ARG A 335 -2.94 17.66 42.06
N LEU A 336 -2.66 16.39 41.75
CA LEU A 336 -3.45 15.61 40.79
C LEU A 336 -4.91 15.54 41.23
N ASN A 337 -5.16 15.17 42.48
CA ASN A 337 -6.52 15.08 43.00
C ASN A 337 -7.27 16.43 42.95
N ALA A 338 -6.58 17.56 43.14
CA ALA A 338 -7.20 18.88 43.09
C ALA A 338 -7.71 19.24 41.69
N VAL A 339 -6.98 18.89 40.63
CA VAL A 339 -7.32 19.29 39.25
C VAL A 339 -8.09 18.23 38.47
N SER A 340 -7.88 16.94 38.76
CA SER A 340 -8.54 15.84 38.06
C SER A 340 -9.59 15.11 38.90
N GLY A 341 -9.59 15.29 40.23
CA GLY A 341 -10.41 14.50 41.15
C GLY A 341 -9.90 13.05 41.36
N VAL A 342 -8.74 12.71 40.80
CA VAL A 342 -8.16 11.36 40.89
C VAL A 342 -7.17 11.25 42.04
N ASP A 343 -7.41 10.29 42.92
CA ASP A 343 -6.52 9.99 44.05
C ASP A 343 -5.68 8.72 43.79
N ILE A 344 -4.36 8.86 43.69
CA ILE A 344 -3.40 7.75 43.53
C ILE A 344 -2.48 7.68 44.76
N SER A 345 -2.79 6.79 45.68
CA SER A 345 -2.03 6.63 46.94
C SER A 345 -0.70 5.89 46.78
N ASN A 346 -0.53 5.10 45.72
CA ASN A 346 0.72 4.41 45.44
C ASN A 346 1.69 5.36 44.73
N ALA A 347 2.79 5.71 45.40
CA ALA A 347 3.79 6.65 44.88
C ALA A 347 4.47 6.17 43.59
N VAL A 348 4.61 4.84 43.38
CA VAL A 348 5.18 4.30 42.13
C VAL A 348 4.19 4.48 41.00
N ALA A 349 2.92 4.10 41.19
CA ALA A 349 1.88 4.27 40.19
C ALA A 349 1.66 5.77 39.84
N LEU A 350 1.72 6.65 40.84
CA LEU A 350 1.64 8.09 40.62
C LEU A 350 2.80 8.60 39.76
N ASN A 351 4.05 8.20 40.05
CA ASN A 351 5.20 8.58 39.24
C ASN A 351 5.10 8.01 37.82
N ASN A 352 4.67 6.75 37.67
CA ASN A 352 4.48 6.14 36.35
C ASN A 352 3.47 6.93 35.51
N ILE A 353 2.34 7.35 36.11
CA ILE A 353 1.32 8.12 35.42
C ILE A 353 1.81 9.51 35.03
N ILE A 354 2.48 10.23 35.93
CA ILE A 354 2.86 11.62 35.68
C ILE A 354 4.11 11.71 34.79
N PHE A 355 5.14 10.94 35.07
CA PHE A 355 6.47 11.06 34.46
C PHE A 355 6.86 9.89 33.54
N GLY A 356 6.07 8.81 33.55
CA GLY A 356 6.29 7.63 32.71
C GLY A 356 6.85 6.44 33.49
N VAL A 357 6.66 5.25 32.92
CA VAL A 357 7.15 3.99 33.48
C VAL A 357 8.67 3.90 33.29
N GLU A 358 9.39 3.55 34.36
CA GLU A 358 10.84 3.38 34.29
C GLU A 358 11.23 2.27 33.30
N GLY A 359 12.05 2.61 32.30
CA GLY A 359 12.53 1.67 31.29
C GLY A 359 11.61 1.48 30.08
N ALA A 360 10.52 2.25 29.96
CA ALA A 360 9.74 2.29 28.73
C ALA A 360 10.59 2.80 27.55
N GLU A 361 10.42 2.19 26.38
CA GLU A 361 11.16 2.56 25.16
C GLU A 361 10.81 3.99 24.71
N ILE A 362 9.53 4.35 24.84
CA ILE A 362 9.00 5.69 24.56
C ILE A 362 8.42 6.25 25.85
N ALA A 363 8.73 7.51 26.16
CA ALA A 363 8.30 8.14 27.40
C ALA A 363 6.77 8.32 27.41
N ASN A 364 6.09 7.59 28.31
CA ASN A 364 4.64 7.41 28.31
C ASN A 364 3.90 8.08 29.49
N GLY A 365 4.56 8.96 30.25
CA GLY A 365 3.90 9.74 31.29
C GLY A 365 3.03 10.85 30.72
N LEU A 366 1.98 11.25 31.45
CA LEU A 366 1.11 12.35 31.03
C LEU A 366 1.89 13.66 30.78
N LEU A 367 2.97 13.90 31.53
CA LEU A 367 3.84 15.07 31.36
C LEU A 367 5.13 14.77 30.60
N SER A 368 5.34 13.54 30.11
CA SER A 368 6.55 13.24 29.34
C SER A 368 6.40 13.63 27.87
N MET A 369 7.51 14.05 27.29
CA MET A 369 7.67 14.27 25.86
C MET A 369 8.82 13.41 25.37
N SER A 370 8.66 12.82 24.20
CA SER A 370 9.69 12.06 23.50
C SER A 370 9.75 12.49 22.04
N ASP A 371 10.88 12.26 21.39
CA ASP A 371 11.04 12.45 19.96
C ASP A 371 11.01 11.07 19.30
N TYR A 372 10.14 10.91 18.31
CA TYR A 372 10.07 9.71 17.48
C TYR A 372 10.24 10.14 16.03
N ASN A 373 11.42 9.90 15.47
CA ASN A 373 11.79 10.29 14.10
C ASN A 373 11.53 11.77 13.76
N GLY A 374 11.78 12.68 14.70
CA GLY A 374 11.57 14.13 14.53
C GLY A 374 10.14 14.59 14.84
N ILE A 375 9.26 13.69 15.26
CA ILE A 375 7.90 14.00 15.67
C ILE A 375 7.84 14.02 17.21
N PRO A 376 7.41 15.14 17.82
CA PRO A 376 7.22 15.18 19.27
C PRO A 376 6.01 14.35 19.66
N LEU A 377 6.25 13.27 20.40
CA LEU A 377 5.21 12.42 21.00
C LEU A 377 5.03 12.77 22.47
N ALA A 378 3.86 13.31 22.80
CA ALA A 378 3.45 13.57 24.17
C ALA A 378 2.87 12.29 24.80
N GLY A 379 3.37 11.92 25.98
CA GLY A 379 2.95 10.69 26.65
C GLY A 379 1.48 10.68 27.07
N VAL A 380 0.80 11.83 27.09
CA VAL A 380 -0.67 11.90 27.24
C VAL A 380 -1.42 11.21 26.09
N ALA A 381 -0.93 11.32 24.85
CA ALA A 381 -1.52 10.57 23.73
C ALA A 381 -1.26 9.07 23.90
N LEU A 382 -0.05 8.67 24.29
CA LEU A 382 0.32 7.27 24.52
C LEU A 382 -0.53 6.62 25.62
N PHE A 383 -0.78 7.35 26.71
CA PHE A 383 -1.66 6.90 27.78
C PHE A 383 -3.10 6.68 27.28
N LEU A 384 -3.65 7.61 26.49
CA LEU A 384 -5.00 7.50 25.97
C LEU A 384 -5.14 6.40 24.91
N LEU A 385 -4.18 6.29 24.00
CA LEU A 385 -4.12 5.23 22.99
C LEU A 385 -4.00 3.85 23.64
N GLY A 386 -3.13 3.70 24.65
CA GLY A 386 -3.04 2.46 25.42
C GLY A 386 -4.34 2.13 26.15
N ALA A 387 -4.98 3.13 26.77
CA ALA A 387 -6.24 2.95 27.47
C ALA A 387 -7.39 2.50 26.54
N ASP A 388 -7.39 2.97 25.29
CA ASP A 388 -8.36 2.59 24.27
C ASP A 388 -8.07 1.20 23.69
N ALA A 389 -6.82 0.93 23.32
CA ALA A 389 -6.39 -0.32 22.70
C ALA A 389 -6.45 -1.52 23.66
N ASP A 390 -5.87 -1.39 24.86
CA ASP A 390 -5.91 -2.41 25.91
C ASP A 390 -5.89 -1.76 27.30
N ALA A 391 -7.10 -1.44 27.78
CA ALA A 391 -7.31 -0.89 29.11
C ALA A 391 -6.73 -1.77 30.23
N PHE A 392 -6.69 -3.09 30.07
CA PHE A 392 -6.21 -4.00 31.10
C PHE A 392 -4.69 -3.98 31.21
N THR A 393 -3.99 -4.08 30.07
CA THR A 393 -2.53 -3.96 30.03
C THR A 393 -2.10 -2.58 30.51
N THR A 394 -2.77 -1.52 30.06
CA THR A 394 -2.50 -0.15 30.54
C THR A 394 -2.67 -0.02 32.05
N MET A 395 -3.72 -0.60 32.65
CA MET A 395 -3.87 -0.61 34.10
C MET A 395 -2.71 -1.32 34.82
N LEU A 396 -2.19 -2.40 34.25
CA LEU A 396 -1.07 -3.14 34.82
C LEU A 396 0.24 -2.35 34.71
N ASP A 397 0.52 -1.75 33.55
CA ASP A 397 1.75 -1.01 33.27
C ASP A 397 1.89 0.21 34.20
N TYR A 398 0.81 0.96 34.37
CA TYR A 398 0.79 2.12 35.26
C TYR A 398 0.48 1.76 36.72
N GLY A 399 0.03 0.54 37.01
CA GLY A 399 -0.31 0.08 38.36
C GLY A 399 -1.53 0.77 38.96
N ILE A 400 -2.54 1.10 38.14
CA ILE A 400 -3.77 1.82 38.52
C ILE A 400 -5.03 0.94 38.37
N GLY A 401 -6.10 1.33 39.05
CA GLY A 401 -7.41 0.67 38.93
C GLY A 401 -8.26 1.25 37.79
N LEU A 402 -9.31 0.51 37.38
CA LEU A 402 -10.19 0.92 36.27
C LEU A 402 -10.85 2.29 36.49
N THR A 403 -11.30 2.59 37.71
CA THR A 403 -11.90 3.91 38.01
C THR A 403 -10.90 5.05 37.92
N GLN A 404 -9.62 4.79 38.21
CA GLN A 404 -8.55 5.78 38.06
C GLN A 404 -8.21 5.95 36.58
N LEU A 405 -8.15 4.85 35.81
CA LEU A 405 -7.94 4.89 34.37
C LEU A 405 -9.01 5.77 33.70
N LEU A 406 -10.30 5.45 33.90
CA LEU A 406 -11.40 6.18 33.28
C LEU A 406 -11.40 7.68 33.64
N ALA A 407 -11.18 8.02 34.91
CA ALA A 407 -11.17 9.41 35.34
C ALA A 407 -9.93 10.18 34.85
N LEU A 408 -8.79 9.52 34.72
CA LEU A 408 -7.61 10.11 34.07
C LEU A 408 -7.82 10.27 32.57
N SER A 409 -8.48 9.31 31.92
CA SER A 409 -8.86 9.42 30.51
C SER A 409 -9.85 10.56 30.28
N ASP A 410 -10.79 10.81 31.19
CA ASP A 410 -11.67 11.98 31.12
C ASP A 410 -10.88 13.30 31.28
N TYR A 411 -9.95 13.35 32.24
CA TYR A 411 -9.13 14.55 32.49
C TYR A 411 -8.16 14.86 31.33
N ALA A 412 -7.37 13.88 30.91
CA ALA A 412 -6.44 14.00 29.79
C ALA A 412 -7.17 14.15 28.46
N GLY A 413 -8.20 13.32 28.23
CA GLY A 413 -9.03 13.30 27.04
C GLY A 413 -9.80 14.61 26.83
N GLY A 414 -10.22 15.29 27.90
CA GLY A 414 -10.80 16.61 27.83
C GLY A 414 -9.80 17.68 27.36
N TRP A 415 -8.54 17.63 27.79
CA TRP A 415 -7.51 18.60 27.37
C TRP A 415 -7.07 18.42 25.91
N ILE A 416 -7.00 17.18 25.42
CA ILE A 416 -6.66 16.88 24.01
C ILE A 416 -7.88 16.96 23.07
N GLY A 417 -9.10 16.96 23.61
CA GLY A 417 -10.36 17.00 22.83
C GLY A 417 -10.85 15.65 22.31
N LEU A 418 -10.29 14.54 22.81
CA LEU A 418 -10.68 13.18 22.43
C LEU A 418 -11.82 12.62 23.30
N VAL A 419 -12.07 13.21 24.48
CA VAL A 419 -13.12 12.74 25.40
C VAL A 419 -13.95 13.93 25.89
N GLY A 420 -15.27 13.84 25.71
CA GLY A 420 -16.21 14.84 26.23
C GLY A 420 -16.17 16.17 25.47
N GLN A 421 -16.33 17.28 26.19
CA GLN A 421 -16.17 18.63 25.63
C GLN A 421 -14.74 19.11 25.92
N PRO A 422 -14.04 19.71 24.94
CA PRO A 422 -12.69 20.21 25.15
C PRO A 422 -12.59 21.16 26.35
N THR A 423 -11.57 20.94 27.19
CA THR A 423 -11.28 21.78 28.34
C THR A 423 -10.76 23.13 27.85
N ASN A 424 -11.29 24.22 28.42
CA ASN A 424 -10.97 25.58 28.02
C ASN A 424 -9.90 26.19 28.94
N PHE A 425 -8.85 26.74 28.33
CA PHE A 425 -7.83 27.56 28.98
C PHE A 425 -8.21 29.06 28.94
N PRO A 426 -8.27 29.76 30.10
CA PRO A 426 -8.53 31.20 30.13
C PRO A 426 -7.33 32.01 29.63
N MET A 427 -7.45 32.62 28.46
CA MET A 427 -6.34 33.36 27.82
C MET A 427 -5.85 34.56 28.62
N ILE A 428 -6.66 35.07 29.56
CA ILE A 428 -6.25 36.14 30.48
C ILE A 428 -5.00 35.78 31.30
N LEU A 429 -4.75 34.48 31.53
CA LEU A 429 -3.57 33.98 32.25
C LEU A 429 -2.25 34.24 31.50
N VAL A 430 -2.31 34.35 30.17
CA VAL A 430 -1.17 34.69 29.30
C VAL A 430 -1.28 36.11 28.74
N GLY A 431 -2.19 36.94 29.29
CA GLY A 431 -2.41 38.32 28.86
C GLY A 431 -3.30 38.50 27.62
N GLY A 432 -3.92 37.42 27.13
CA GLY A 432 -4.91 37.43 26.06
C GLY A 432 -6.35 37.65 26.53
N SER A 433 -7.30 37.40 25.64
CA SER A 433 -8.75 37.49 25.91
C SER A 433 -9.50 36.28 25.36
N GLY A 434 -10.60 35.88 26.00
CA GLY A 434 -11.39 34.72 25.58
C GLY A 434 -10.90 33.41 26.19
N MET A 435 -11.40 32.31 25.63
CA MET A 435 -11.02 30.95 25.98
C MET A 435 -10.28 30.30 24.84
N MET A 436 -9.44 29.32 25.17
CA MET A 436 -8.73 28.50 24.21
C MET A 436 -8.85 27.03 24.55
N ASP A 437 -9.45 26.26 23.66
CA ASP A 437 -9.39 24.80 23.69
C ASP A 437 -8.34 24.31 22.69
N CYS A 438 -8.14 22.99 22.66
CA CYS A 438 -7.17 22.34 21.79
C CYS A 438 -7.48 22.51 20.30
N ASP A 439 -8.76 22.54 19.91
CA ASP A 439 -9.19 22.69 18.52
C ASP A 439 -8.85 24.09 18.00
N LEU A 440 -9.20 25.12 18.77
CA LEU A 440 -8.90 26.50 18.43
C LEU A 440 -7.40 26.77 18.47
N TRP A 441 -6.69 26.22 19.46
CA TRP A 441 -5.23 26.30 19.51
C TRP A 441 -4.59 25.67 18.28
N TRP A 442 -5.01 24.46 17.89
CA TRP A 442 -4.50 23.80 16.69
C TRP A 442 -4.73 24.65 15.42
N GLN A 443 -5.94 25.19 15.25
CA GLN A 443 -6.27 25.99 14.08
C GLN A 443 -5.47 27.30 14.00
N HIS A 444 -5.09 27.90 15.13
CA HIS A 444 -4.14 29.00 15.16
C HIS A 444 -2.71 28.55 14.83
N SER A 445 -2.22 27.54 15.55
CA SER A 445 -0.82 27.10 15.52
C SER A 445 -0.43 26.41 14.21
N PHE A 446 -1.38 25.77 13.52
CA PHE A 446 -1.12 25.14 12.22
C PHE A 446 -0.77 26.18 11.15
N GLY A 447 -1.57 27.25 11.07
CA GLY A 447 -1.46 28.28 10.03
C GLY A 447 -0.64 29.51 10.41
N GLY A 448 -0.14 29.62 11.64
CA GLY A 448 0.47 30.84 12.16
C GLY A 448 1.29 30.62 13.44
N GLU A 449 1.54 31.71 14.17
CA GLU A 449 2.23 31.68 15.47
C GLU A 449 1.32 31.08 16.54
N GLU A 450 1.85 30.19 17.38
CA GLU A 450 1.06 29.54 18.42
C GLU A 450 0.72 30.54 19.54
N PRO A 451 -0.56 30.62 19.96
CA PRO A 451 -1.08 31.77 20.69
C PRO A 451 -0.71 31.82 22.19
N LEU A 452 -0.05 30.79 22.75
CA LEU A 452 0.24 30.69 24.19
C LEU A 452 1.67 31.09 24.56
N ALA A 453 2.68 30.36 24.07
CA ALA A 453 4.09 30.63 24.34
C ALA A 453 4.80 31.39 23.19
N GLY A 454 4.14 31.50 22.02
CA GLY A 454 4.67 32.12 20.82
C GLY A 454 5.61 31.18 20.04
N GLY A 455 6.07 31.64 18.88
CA GLY A 455 6.82 30.78 17.94
C GLY A 455 5.91 29.81 17.17
N TYR A 456 6.52 28.80 16.56
CA TYR A 456 5.84 27.90 15.61
C TYR A 456 5.95 26.45 16.06
N ILE A 457 4.84 25.70 15.98
CA ILE A 457 4.81 24.28 16.29
C ILE A 457 5.50 23.47 15.18
N SER A 458 6.15 22.37 15.55
CA SER A 458 6.96 21.55 14.62
C SER A 458 6.16 20.89 13.50
N ILE A 459 4.85 20.72 13.69
CA ILE A 459 3.93 20.06 12.75
C ILE A 459 3.03 21.05 11.99
N GLY A 460 3.22 22.36 12.21
CA GLY A 460 2.50 23.41 11.47
C GLY A 460 3.11 23.71 10.10
N LEU A 461 2.48 24.64 9.36
CA LEU A 461 2.95 25.09 8.05
C LEU A 461 4.24 25.94 8.14
N ASN A 462 4.46 26.62 9.26
CA ASN A 462 5.63 27.48 9.49
C ASN A 462 6.87 26.67 9.88
N GLN A 463 7.31 25.76 9.02
CA GLN A 463 8.51 24.95 9.21
C GLN A 463 9.53 25.12 8.06
N GLY A 464 10.79 24.79 8.35
CA GLY A 464 11.86 24.80 7.35
C GLY A 464 12.05 26.16 6.69
N SER A 465 11.97 26.22 5.37
CA SER A 465 12.10 27.48 4.61
C SER A 465 10.92 28.44 4.76
N TYR A 466 9.80 27.98 5.32
CA TYR A 466 8.57 28.75 5.47
C TYR A 466 8.35 29.30 6.88
N GLU A 467 9.25 29.01 7.82
CA GLU A 467 9.18 29.48 9.21
C GLU A 467 8.97 31.00 9.27
N GLY A 468 7.85 31.43 9.87
CA GLY A 468 7.45 32.82 10.02
C GLY A 468 7.09 33.55 8.74
N THR A 469 6.78 32.82 7.67
CA THR A 469 6.33 33.39 6.39
C THR A 469 4.84 33.21 6.13
N VAL A 470 4.20 32.24 6.83
CA VAL A 470 2.79 31.89 6.66
C VAL A 470 1.97 32.44 7.82
N ASP A 471 0.86 33.11 7.51
CA ASP A 471 -0.09 33.64 8.48
C ASP A 471 -1.52 33.48 7.92
N LEU A 472 -2.09 32.29 8.12
CA LEU A 472 -3.43 31.94 7.66
C LEU A 472 -4.47 32.22 8.74
N SER A 473 -5.62 32.79 8.34
CA SER A 473 -6.79 32.87 9.21
C SER A 473 -7.35 31.48 9.52
N ILE A 474 -8.00 31.33 10.68
CA ILE A 474 -8.67 30.08 11.09
C ILE A 474 -9.63 29.58 10.00
N GLU A 475 -10.38 30.46 9.36
CA GLU A 475 -11.31 30.07 8.29
C GLU A 475 -10.58 29.38 7.13
N LYS A 476 -9.36 29.83 6.79
CA LYS A 476 -8.54 29.24 5.74
C LYS A 476 -7.91 27.92 6.18
N VAL A 477 -7.48 27.82 7.42
CA VAL A 477 -7.03 26.54 7.99
C VAL A 477 -8.17 25.51 7.97
N GLN A 478 -9.38 25.91 8.34
CA GLN A 478 -10.56 25.04 8.30
C GLN A 478 -10.95 24.66 6.87
N GLU A 479 -10.86 25.56 5.89
CA GLU A 479 -11.09 25.26 4.48
C GLU A 479 -10.07 24.24 3.96
N ILE A 480 -8.78 24.43 4.27
CA ILE A 480 -7.68 23.54 3.84
C ILE A 480 -7.79 22.17 4.49
N LEU A 481 -8.04 22.10 5.80
CA LEU A 481 -8.01 20.83 6.51
C LEU A 481 -9.34 20.08 6.47
N TYR A 482 -10.50 20.73 6.67
CA TYR A 482 -11.72 20.00 7.05
C TYR A 482 -12.99 20.30 6.24
N THR A 483 -13.17 21.53 5.76
CA THR A 483 -14.53 22.03 5.39
C THR A 483 -14.76 22.26 3.91
N SER A 484 -13.71 22.36 3.10
CA SER A 484 -13.87 22.49 1.64
C SER A 484 -14.02 21.12 0.96
N ASP A 485 -14.51 21.12 -0.28
CA ASP A 485 -14.49 19.92 -1.15
C ASP A 485 -13.05 19.46 -1.47
N TYR A 486 -12.05 20.26 -1.08
CA TYR A 486 -10.62 20.03 -1.24
C TYR A 486 -9.93 19.90 0.12
N ALA A 487 -10.65 19.50 1.16
CA ALA A 487 -10.12 19.29 2.49
C ALA A 487 -9.05 18.19 2.49
N LEU A 488 -7.89 18.44 3.10
CA LEU A 488 -6.79 17.48 3.17
C LEU A 488 -7.07 16.30 4.10
N THR A 489 -8.03 16.42 5.04
CA THR A 489 -8.50 15.27 5.83
C THR A 489 -9.56 14.43 5.11
N ASP A 490 -10.01 14.83 3.91
CA ASP A 490 -10.87 14.00 3.09
C ASP A 490 -10.03 12.91 2.38
N GLU A 491 -10.39 11.65 2.55
CA GLU A 491 -9.63 10.53 1.98
C GLU A 491 -9.62 10.53 0.44
N SER A 492 -10.70 11.01 -0.20
CA SER A 492 -10.77 11.07 -1.65
C SER A 492 -9.83 12.16 -2.17
N PHE A 493 -9.96 13.36 -1.64
CA PHE A 493 -9.17 14.50 -2.12
C PHE A 493 -7.69 14.39 -1.74
N SER A 494 -7.34 13.90 -0.55
CA SER A 494 -5.93 13.73 -0.15
C SER A 494 -5.15 12.82 -1.11
N ARG A 495 -5.77 11.74 -1.62
CA ARG A 495 -5.19 10.87 -2.65
C ARG A 495 -5.06 11.60 -4.00
N VAL A 496 -6.04 12.43 -4.37
CA VAL A 496 -5.96 13.29 -5.56
C VAL A 496 -4.84 14.32 -5.43
N PHE A 497 -4.70 14.95 -4.26
CA PHE A 497 -3.62 15.89 -3.97
C PHE A 497 -2.27 15.22 -4.14
N MET A 498 -2.09 14.00 -3.60
CA MET A 498 -0.86 13.23 -3.78
C MET A 498 -0.60 12.83 -5.23
N TYR A 499 -1.64 12.38 -5.96
CA TYR A 499 -1.48 12.14 -7.40
C TYR A 499 -0.94 13.39 -8.10
N ASN A 500 -1.56 14.55 -7.83
CA ASN A 500 -1.18 15.79 -8.50
C ASN A 500 0.22 16.25 -8.12
N GLU A 501 0.59 16.10 -6.85
CA GLU A 501 1.88 16.50 -6.31
C GLU A 501 3.03 15.62 -6.85
N LEU A 502 2.78 14.32 -7.02
CA LEU A 502 3.78 13.37 -7.52
C LEU A 502 3.89 13.37 -9.05
N SER A 503 2.77 13.54 -9.77
CA SER A 503 2.76 13.61 -11.23
C SER A 503 3.15 15.00 -11.76
N GLY A 504 2.98 16.05 -10.96
CA GLY A 504 3.14 17.45 -11.37
C GLY A 504 2.00 18.00 -12.21
N ILE A 505 0.90 17.26 -12.37
CA ILE A 505 -0.28 17.62 -13.15
C ILE A 505 -1.57 17.24 -12.43
N THR A 506 -2.68 17.88 -12.74
CA THR A 506 -3.99 17.45 -12.21
C THR A 506 -4.41 16.12 -12.82
N LEU A 507 -5.25 15.35 -12.11
CA LEU A 507 -6.10 14.35 -12.77
C LEU A 507 -6.86 14.97 -13.97
N PRO A 508 -7.30 14.18 -14.96
CA PRO A 508 -8.17 14.66 -16.03
C PRO A 508 -9.50 15.17 -15.47
N MET A 509 -9.70 16.50 -15.44
CA MET A 509 -10.86 17.13 -14.82
C MET A 509 -11.91 17.59 -15.85
N THR A 510 -13.18 17.37 -15.53
CA THR A 510 -14.33 17.98 -16.21
C THR A 510 -15.06 18.94 -15.27
N ALA A 511 -16.12 19.59 -15.75
CA ALA A 511 -16.96 20.45 -14.89
C ALA A 511 -17.69 19.67 -13.78
N GLU A 512 -17.79 18.34 -13.90
CA GLU A 512 -18.47 17.46 -12.94
C GLU A 512 -17.50 16.68 -12.05
N GLY A 513 -16.18 16.85 -12.24
CA GLY A 513 -15.14 16.13 -11.50
C GLY A 513 -14.17 15.36 -12.40
N PRO A 514 -13.31 14.49 -11.83
CA PRO A 514 -12.40 13.64 -12.59
C PRO A 514 -13.15 12.73 -13.57
N ALA A 515 -12.74 12.72 -14.84
CA ALA A 515 -13.31 11.83 -15.85
C ALA A 515 -12.37 11.64 -17.04
N MET A 516 -12.48 10.48 -17.71
CA MET A 516 -11.72 10.19 -18.92
C MET A 516 -11.90 11.27 -19.99
N GLY A 517 -10.78 11.71 -20.58
CA GLY A 517 -10.78 12.78 -21.60
C GLY A 517 -11.00 14.19 -21.03
N GLY A 518 -10.95 14.35 -19.70
CA GLY A 518 -10.93 15.63 -19.01
C GLY A 518 -9.70 16.48 -19.34
N VAL A 519 -9.72 17.74 -18.91
CA VAL A 519 -8.60 18.67 -19.07
C VAL A 519 -7.58 18.41 -17.97
N VAL A 520 -6.32 18.30 -18.37
CA VAL A 520 -5.15 18.22 -17.49
C VAL A 520 -4.49 19.60 -17.42
N ALA A 521 -4.17 20.05 -16.21
CA ALA A 521 -3.44 21.29 -15.96
C ALA A 521 -2.15 21.02 -15.17
N ASP A 522 -1.18 21.93 -15.25
CA ASP A 522 0.03 21.86 -14.42
C ASP A 522 -0.36 22.03 -12.94
N TRP A 523 0.22 21.20 -12.07
CA TRP A 523 0.06 21.31 -10.62
C TRP A 523 1.21 22.12 -10.03
N ASP A 524 0.95 23.40 -9.80
CA ASP A 524 1.92 24.37 -9.28
C ASP A 524 1.36 25.20 -8.12
N ASP A 525 2.20 26.09 -7.57
CA ASP A 525 1.82 26.95 -6.44
C ASP A 525 0.66 27.89 -6.80
N ALA A 526 0.56 28.32 -8.06
CA ALA A 526 -0.52 29.18 -8.52
C ALA A 526 -1.85 28.42 -8.60
N TYR A 527 -1.83 27.15 -9.01
CA TYR A 527 -2.99 26.27 -9.02
C TYR A 527 -3.51 26.07 -7.59
N VAL A 528 -2.65 25.65 -6.66
CA VAL A 528 -3.04 25.40 -5.26
C VAL A 528 -3.45 26.71 -4.55
N ALA A 529 -2.78 27.82 -4.83
CA ALA A 529 -3.19 29.14 -4.33
C ALA A 529 -4.59 29.52 -4.78
N SER A 530 -4.94 29.25 -6.05
CA SER A 530 -6.28 29.50 -6.58
C SER A 530 -7.35 28.57 -6.00
N LEU A 531 -6.96 27.34 -5.66
CA LEU A 531 -7.84 26.33 -5.08
C LEU A 531 -8.38 26.75 -3.71
N TYR A 532 -7.50 27.26 -2.85
CA TYR A 532 -7.83 27.68 -1.49
C TYR A 532 -8.02 29.19 -1.32
N ASP A 533 -7.81 29.99 -2.38
CA ASP A 533 -7.82 31.46 -2.33
C ASP A 533 -6.82 31.99 -1.26
N ILE A 534 -5.56 31.54 -1.38
CA ILE A 534 -4.42 31.92 -0.54
C ILE A 534 -3.27 32.47 -1.40
N SER A 535 -2.17 32.91 -0.79
CA SER A 535 -1.01 33.36 -1.57
C SER A 535 -0.22 32.18 -2.14
N GLU A 536 0.53 32.41 -3.23
CA GLU A 536 1.43 31.38 -3.78
C GLU A 536 2.48 30.92 -2.75
N ASN A 537 2.91 31.79 -1.83
CA ASN A 537 3.82 31.41 -0.75
C ASN A 537 3.18 30.43 0.23
N ASP A 538 1.93 30.71 0.63
CA ASP A 538 1.19 29.83 1.55
C ASP A 538 0.86 28.50 0.87
N ALA A 539 0.52 28.53 -0.42
CA ALA A 539 0.29 27.33 -1.23
C ALA A 539 1.56 26.47 -1.34
N ALA A 540 2.72 27.09 -1.59
CA ALA A 540 4.00 26.40 -1.59
C ALA A 540 4.32 25.77 -0.22
N ALA A 541 3.97 26.45 0.88
CA ALA A 541 4.11 25.90 2.22
C ALA A 541 3.18 24.71 2.47
N VAL A 542 1.91 24.77 2.04
CA VAL A 542 0.95 23.64 2.14
C VAL A 542 1.45 22.44 1.33
N ARG A 543 1.90 22.65 0.09
CA ARG A 543 2.44 21.57 -0.76
C ARG A 543 3.67 20.91 -0.13
N SER A 544 4.62 21.72 0.33
CA SER A 544 5.82 21.23 1.01
C SER A 544 5.47 20.51 2.32
N TRP A 545 4.49 21.02 3.08
CA TRP A 545 4.02 20.36 4.29
C TRP A 545 3.41 18.97 4.00
N VAL A 546 2.59 18.84 2.95
CA VAL A 546 2.01 17.53 2.58
C VAL A 546 3.09 16.57 2.06
N LYS A 547 3.95 17.01 1.13
CA LYS A 547 4.93 16.15 0.46
C LYS A 547 6.16 15.88 1.31
N ASP A 548 6.87 16.93 1.71
CA ASP A 548 8.21 16.84 2.27
C ASP A 548 8.19 16.54 3.79
N PHE A 549 7.07 16.82 4.46
CA PHE A 549 6.92 16.57 5.88
C PHE A 549 5.94 15.42 6.18
N MET A 550 4.67 15.54 5.80
CA MET A 550 3.65 14.54 6.12
C MET A 550 3.93 13.20 5.44
N PHE A 551 4.11 13.21 4.12
CA PHE A 551 4.38 11.99 3.36
C PHE A 551 5.77 11.43 3.65
N GLU A 552 6.82 12.24 3.51
CA GLU A 552 8.21 11.78 3.63
C GLU A 552 8.66 11.39 5.05
N SER A 553 8.07 11.94 6.11
CA SER A 553 8.52 11.72 7.49
C SER A 553 7.43 11.20 8.43
N VAL A 554 6.24 11.83 8.42
CA VAL A 554 5.22 11.55 9.44
C VAL A 554 4.54 10.21 9.24
N ILE A 555 4.06 9.92 8.03
CA ILE A 555 3.21 8.74 7.79
C ILE A 555 3.98 7.44 7.95
N GLY A 556 5.20 7.35 7.43
CA GLY A 556 5.97 6.12 7.59
C GLY A 556 6.38 5.87 9.04
N SER A 557 6.66 6.94 9.80
CA SER A 557 6.85 6.86 11.26
C SER A 557 5.58 6.39 11.97
N LEU A 558 4.40 6.87 11.57
CA LEU A 558 3.11 6.43 12.10
C LEU A 558 2.84 4.95 11.81
N LEU A 559 3.12 4.49 10.58
CA LEU A 559 2.96 3.08 10.20
C LEU A 559 3.87 2.16 11.03
N GLY A 560 5.13 2.56 11.22
CA GLY A 560 6.06 1.86 12.10
C GLY A 560 5.63 1.86 13.56
N PHE A 561 5.19 3.00 14.07
CA PHE A 561 4.76 3.15 15.46
C PHE A 561 3.48 2.37 15.78
N GLN A 562 2.46 2.45 14.93
CA GLN A 562 1.14 1.89 15.20
C GLN A 562 1.03 0.41 14.83
N TYR A 563 1.67 0.00 13.73
CA TYR A 563 1.50 -1.33 13.14
C TYR A 563 2.80 -2.12 13.02
N GLY A 564 3.96 -1.54 13.35
CA GLY A 564 5.25 -2.20 13.19
C GLY A 564 5.69 -2.36 11.73
N ALA A 565 5.09 -1.61 10.81
CA ALA A 565 5.42 -1.70 9.39
C ALA A 565 6.70 -0.93 9.05
N SER A 566 7.51 -1.53 8.18
CA SER A 566 8.75 -0.96 7.68
C SER A 566 8.81 -0.99 6.15
N PRO A 567 9.67 -0.15 5.54
CA PRO A 567 9.91 -0.15 4.09
C PRO A 567 10.50 -1.45 3.56
N TYR A 568 11.15 -2.23 4.43
CA TYR A 568 11.79 -3.48 4.12
C TYR A 568 11.27 -4.56 5.06
N THR A 569 11.01 -5.75 4.51
CA THR A 569 10.54 -6.91 5.27
C THR A 569 11.50 -8.08 5.08
N THR A 570 11.69 -8.86 6.14
CA THR A 570 12.41 -10.13 6.12
C THR A 570 11.42 -11.23 6.45
N GLN A 571 11.24 -12.17 5.53
CA GLN A 571 10.34 -13.31 5.70
C GLN A 571 10.76 -14.50 4.83
N PRO A 572 10.27 -15.73 5.11
CA PRO A 572 10.46 -16.88 4.24
C PRO A 572 9.97 -16.61 2.81
N ILE A 573 10.69 -17.15 1.81
CA ILE A 573 10.29 -16.98 0.40
C ILE A 573 8.90 -17.56 0.11
N GLU A 574 8.51 -18.65 0.77
CA GLU A 574 7.19 -19.27 0.60
C GLU A 574 6.04 -18.37 1.11
N ASN A 575 6.25 -17.63 2.21
CA ASN A 575 5.30 -16.62 2.67
C ASN A 575 5.21 -15.48 1.66
N TRP A 576 6.35 -15.03 1.13
CA TRP A 576 6.37 -13.94 0.15
C TRP A 576 5.70 -14.31 -1.17
N LEU A 577 5.86 -15.53 -1.64
CA LEU A 577 5.24 -16.01 -2.88
C LEU A 577 3.75 -16.29 -2.71
N TYR A 578 3.39 -17.09 -1.71
CA TYR A 578 2.09 -17.74 -1.65
C TYR A 578 1.18 -17.25 -0.51
N GLY A 579 1.65 -16.33 0.33
CA GLY A 579 0.79 -15.71 1.33
C GLY A 579 1.49 -15.20 2.57
N TRP A 580 1.30 -13.93 2.88
CA TRP A 580 1.56 -13.40 4.22
C TRP A 580 0.45 -12.43 4.65
N SER A 581 0.25 -12.33 5.95
CA SER A 581 -0.68 -11.39 6.57
C SER A 581 0.04 -10.08 6.88
N ASP A 582 -0.44 -8.98 6.31
CA ASP A 582 0.12 -7.65 6.54
C ASP A 582 -0.41 -7.05 7.86
N PRO A 583 0.48 -6.54 8.74
CA PRO A 583 0.07 -6.03 10.04
C PRO A 583 -0.72 -4.72 9.97
N VAL A 584 -0.51 -3.88 8.95
CA VAL A 584 -1.27 -2.62 8.77
C VAL A 584 -2.69 -2.95 8.35
N LEU A 585 -2.86 -3.83 7.36
CA LEU A 585 -4.18 -4.27 6.91
C LEU A 585 -4.93 -4.98 8.04
N THR A 586 -4.25 -5.80 8.84
CA THR A 586 -4.84 -6.45 10.01
C THR A 586 -5.32 -5.43 11.04
N GLY A 587 -4.56 -4.37 11.29
CA GLY A 587 -4.91 -3.33 12.26
C GLY A 587 -6.01 -2.38 11.78
N LEU A 588 -6.16 -2.19 10.46
CA LEU A 588 -7.18 -1.31 9.87
C LEU A 588 -8.50 -2.04 9.57
N TYR A 589 -8.42 -3.30 9.17
CA TYR A 589 -9.56 -4.12 8.77
C TYR A 589 -9.67 -5.34 9.70
N ASP A 590 -9.22 -6.50 9.22
CA ASP A 590 -9.19 -7.75 9.97
C ASP A 590 -8.12 -8.69 9.40
N GLU A 591 -7.96 -9.85 10.03
CA GLU A 591 -7.00 -10.87 9.61
C GLU A 591 -7.35 -11.50 8.25
N GLU A 592 -8.63 -11.58 7.86
CA GLU A 592 -9.02 -12.18 6.58
C GLU A 592 -8.63 -11.28 5.40
N SER A 593 -8.83 -9.97 5.58
CA SER A 593 -8.57 -8.94 4.57
C SER A 593 -7.10 -8.52 4.49
N SER A 594 -6.23 -9.07 5.33
CA SER A 594 -4.81 -8.67 5.40
C SER A 594 -3.86 -9.53 4.58
N TRP A 595 -4.35 -10.61 3.98
CA TRP A 595 -3.53 -11.55 3.24
C TRP A 595 -3.20 -11.08 1.83
N VAL A 596 -1.91 -11.09 1.52
CA VAL A 596 -1.34 -10.71 0.23
C VAL A 596 -0.39 -11.78 -0.30
N LYS A 597 -0.19 -11.77 -1.62
CA LYS A 597 0.51 -12.84 -2.37
C LYS A 597 1.13 -12.27 -3.65
N LEU A 598 2.12 -12.97 -4.19
CA LEU A 598 2.70 -12.69 -5.51
C LEU A 598 2.30 -13.72 -6.56
N GLU A 599 2.11 -14.96 -6.12
CA GLU A 599 1.59 -16.06 -6.94
C GLU A 599 0.25 -16.55 -6.36
N THR A 600 -0.66 -16.92 -7.24
CA THR A 600 -2.02 -17.34 -6.87
C THR A 600 -2.05 -18.84 -6.66
N ASN A 601 -1.86 -19.27 -5.40
CA ASN A 601 -2.09 -20.65 -4.97
C ASN A 601 -3.57 -20.86 -4.59
N MET A 602 -4.07 -22.09 -4.47
CA MET A 602 -5.46 -22.34 -4.03
C MET A 602 -5.81 -21.65 -2.69
N THR A 603 -4.87 -21.67 -1.73
CA THR A 603 -5.03 -21.02 -0.42
C THR A 603 -3.77 -20.29 -0.02
N TYR A 604 -3.91 -19.23 0.78
CA TYR A 604 -2.76 -18.53 1.33
C TYR A 604 -1.90 -19.46 2.19
N PHE A 605 -0.59 -19.45 1.95
CA PHE A 605 0.33 -20.29 2.70
C PHE A 605 0.31 -19.95 4.20
N GLY A 606 0.18 -20.97 5.07
CA GLY A 606 0.15 -20.79 6.52
C GLY A 606 -1.17 -20.25 7.10
N SER A 607 -2.22 -20.05 6.29
CA SER A 607 -3.53 -19.55 6.73
C SER A 607 -4.40 -20.58 7.48
N GLN A 608 -4.00 -21.86 7.48
CA GLN A 608 -4.73 -22.94 8.15
C GLN A 608 -4.65 -22.81 9.68
N ASN A 609 -5.79 -22.89 10.35
CA ASN A 609 -5.88 -22.86 11.82
C ASN A 609 -7.05 -23.73 12.33
N GLU A 610 -7.30 -23.74 13.66
CA GLU A 610 -8.37 -24.56 14.26
C GLU A 610 -9.78 -24.17 13.76
N ASP A 611 -9.99 -22.89 13.39
CA ASP A 611 -11.26 -22.36 12.90
C ASP A 611 -11.39 -22.48 11.36
N ARG A 612 -10.26 -22.56 10.65
CA ARG A 612 -10.14 -22.68 9.18
C ARG A 612 -9.21 -23.85 8.81
N PRO A 613 -9.68 -25.11 8.92
CA PRO A 613 -8.83 -26.28 8.66
C PRO A 613 -8.38 -26.38 7.20
N ASP A 614 -9.15 -25.81 6.28
CA ASP A 614 -8.87 -25.84 4.84
C ASP A 614 -8.04 -24.62 4.37
N GLY A 615 -7.76 -23.66 5.26
CA GLY A 615 -7.05 -22.42 4.93
C GLY A 615 -7.97 -21.32 4.42
N LEU A 616 -7.39 -20.16 4.12
CA LEU A 616 -8.09 -19.03 3.51
C LEU A 616 -7.89 -19.07 1.99
N SER A 617 -8.99 -19.04 1.24
CA SER A 617 -8.97 -18.96 -0.23
C SER A 617 -8.18 -17.74 -0.68
N THR A 618 -7.49 -17.85 -1.82
CA THR A 618 -6.84 -16.71 -2.47
C THR A 618 -7.79 -15.93 -3.40
N GLY A 619 -9.06 -16.35 -3.48
CA GLY A 619 -10.10 -15.72 -4.28
C GLY A 619 -10.60 -16.64 -5.38
N ASP A 620 -11.14 -16.02 -6.42
CA ASP A 620 -11.86 -16.69 -7.49
C ASP A 620 -10.96 -17.27 -8.58
N TYR A 621 -11.35 -18.44 -9.11
CA TYR A 621 -10.59 -19.14 -10.14
C TYR A 621 -10.73 -18.45 -11.50
N ASP A 622 -9.64 -18.47 -12.28
CA ASP A 622 -9.65 -17.96 -13.65
C ASP A 622 -10.58 -18.82 -14.52
N VAL A 623 -11.33 -18.18 -15.41
CA VAL A 623 -12.16 -18.84 -16.42
C VAL A 623 -11.67 -18.45 -17.80
N TYR A 624 -11.53 -19.44 -18.67
CA TYR A 624 -11.06 -19.26 -20.05
C TYR A 624 -12.08 -19.78 -21.05
N VAL A 625 -12.20 -19.07 -22.16
CA VAL A 625 -12.86 -19.55 -23.38
C VAL A 625 -11.81 -19.73 -24.45
N MET A 626 -11.74 -20.91 -25.05
CA MET A 626 -10.75 -21.30 -26.05
C MET A 626 -11.45 -21.75 -27.34
N SER A 627 -10.84 -21.48 -28.49
CA SER A 627 -11.32 -21.97 -29.79
C SER A 627 -10.99 -23.45 -29.96
N ILE A 628 -11.96 -24.22 -30.43
CA ILE A 628 -11.81 -25.62 -30.87
C ILE A 628 -12.06 -25.76 -32.38
N VAL A 629 -12.11 -24.64 -33.11
CA VAL A 629 -12.28 -24.65 -34.56
C VAL A 629 -11.02 -25.20 -35.19
N ASN A 630 -11.16 -26.22 -36.06
CA ASN A 630 -10.06 -26.81 -36.82
C ASN A 630 -9.58 -25.87 -37.94
N ASP A 631 -8.96 -24.76 -37.55
CA ASP A 631 -8.27 -23.78 -38.38
C ASP A 631 -7.08 -23.17 -37.62
N GLU A 632 -6.56 -22.04 -38.10
CA GLU A 632 -5.43 -21.32 -37.48
C GLU A 632 -5.72 -20.84 -36.03
N THR A 633 -6.98 -20.90 -35.58
CA THR A 633 -7.39 -20.47 -34.24
C THR A 633 -7.46 -21.62 -33.22
N LEU A 634 -7.27 -22.88 -33.64
CA LEU A 634 -7.38 -24.04 -32.75
C LEU A 634 -6.49 -23.87 -31.50
N GLY A 635 -7.08 -23.99 -30.32
CA GLY A 635 -6.37 -23.84 -29.05
C GLY A 635 -6.06 -22.39 -28.64
N GLN A 636 -6.38 -21.38 -29.46
CA GLN A 636 -6.19 -19.98 -29.08
C GLN A 636 -7.21 -19.56 -28.02
N ARG A 637 -6.76 -18.75 -27.07
CA ARG A 637 -7.64 -18.13 -26.08
C ARG A 637 -8.51 -17.06 -26.76
N LEU A 638 -9.79 -17.02 -26.42
CA LEU A 638 -10.76 -16.06 -26.94
C LEU A 638 -11.19 -15.04 -25.88
N MET A 639 -11.45 -15.51 -24.65
CA MET A 639 -11.83 -14.65 -23.54
C MET A 639 -11.27 -15.18 -22.22
N GLN A 640 -11.13 -14.29 -21.24
CA GLN A 640 -10.78 -14.59 -19.86
C GLN A 640 -11.77 -13.88 -18.91
N GLY A 641 -12.08 -14.52 -17.78
CA GLY A 641 -12.87 -13.98 -16.68
C GLY A 641 -12.62 -14.79 -15.42
N TYR A 642 -13.62 -14.88 -14.55
CA TYR A 642 -13.52 -15.55 -13.26
C TYR A 642 -14.81 -16.32 -12.96
N THR A 643 -14.75 -17.23 -12.00
CA THR A 643 -15.93 -17.89 -11.40
C THR A 643 -15.90 -17.70 -9.90
N ASN A 644 -17.04 -17.39 -9.27
CA ASN A 644 -17.13 -17.35 -7.81
C ASN A 644 -16.93 -18.76 -7.25
N SER A 645 -15.68 -19.10 -6.91
CA SER A 645 -15.29 -20.45 -6.50
C SER A 645 -15.19 -20.60 -4.99
N ASP A 646 -15.03 -19.50 -4.27
CA ASP A 646 -14.94 -19.51 -2.81
C ASP A 646 -16.30 -19.40 -2.10
N GLY A 647 -17.36 -19.07 -2.84
CA GLY A 647 -18.74 -19.05 -2.35
C GLY A 647 -19.02 -17.90 -1.37
N ASP A 648 -18.23 -16.83 -1.39
CA ASP A 648 -18.35 -15.68 -0.49
C ASP A 648 -19.62 -14.82 -0.73
N GLY A 649 -20.32 -15.08 -1.84
CA GLY A 649 -21.54 -14.38 -2.26
C GLY A 649 -21.30 -13.07 -3.01
N GLN A 650 -20.05 -12.75 -3.36
CA GLN A 650 -19.65 -11.53 -4.06
C GLN A 650 -18.70 -11.83 -5.23
N CYS A 651 -18.74 -11.04 -6.29
CA CYS A 651 -17.67 -11.06 -7.28
C CYS A 651 -16.87 -9.77 -7.12
N ASP A 652 -15.60 -9.78 -7.55
CA ASP A 652 -14.76 -8.58 -7.55
C ASP A 652 -15.35 -7.42 -8.37
N PHE A 653 -15.99 -7.77 -9.48
CA PHE A 653 -16.72 -6.85 -10.36
C PHE A 653 -17.71 -7.62 -11.22
N LYS A 654 -18.72 -6.94 -11.76
CA LYS A 654 -19.57 -7.51 -12.83
C LYS A 654 -19.53 -6.62 -14.05
N LEU A 655 -19.62 -7.23 -15.23
CA LEU A 655 -19.75 -6.52 -16.49
C LEU A 655 -21.18 -6.66 -17.03
N ASN A 656 -21.73 -5.55 -17.50
CA ASN A 656 -22.93 -5.52 -18.30
C ASN A 656 -22.65 -6.11 -19.69
N ALA A 657 -23.70 -6.42 -20.44
CA ALA A 657 -23.59 -6.94 -21.80
C ALA A 657 -22.89 -6.00 -22.80
N ASP A 658 -22.75 -4.71 -22.46
CA ASP A 658 -22.02 -3.71 -23.25
C ASP A 658 -20.55 -3.54 -22.81
N GLY A 659 -20.08 -4.35 -21.85
CA GLY A 659 -18.70 -4.32 -21.32
C GLY A 659 -18.44 -3.25 -20.27
N THR A 660 -19.45 -2.47 -19.88
CA THR A 660 -19.35 -1.52 -18.75
C THR A 660 -19.47 -2.25 -17.41
N VAL A 661 -18.91 -1.68 -16.34
CA VAL A 661 -19.11 -2.24 -14.98
C VAL A 661 -20.58 -2.12 -14.61
N ALA A 662 -21.14 -3.18 -14.03
CA ALA A 662 -22.46 -3.16 -13.43
C ALA A 662 -22.51 -2.19 -12.25
N ASP A 663 -23.70 -1.78 -11.84
CA ASP A 663 -23.85 -1.01 -10.60
C ASP A 663 -23.61 -1.95 -9.41
N ALA A 664 -22.72 -1.53 -8.51
CA ALA A 664 -22.57 -2.18 -7.21
C ALA A 664 -23.86 -2.06 -6.38
N ASP A 665 -24.03 -2.94 -5.40
CA ASP A 665 -25.18 -2.89 -4.49
C ASP A 665 -25.06 -1.77 -3.44
N SER A 666 -25.96 -1.75 -2.47
CA SER A 666 -25.97 -0.72 -1.42
C SER A 666 -24.75 -0.76 -0.50
N ASP A 667 -24.07 -1.89 -0.43
CA ASP A 667 -22.89 -2.12 0.41
C ASP A 667 -21.59 -1.95 -0.42
N GLY A 668 -21.71 -1.64 -1.72
CA GLY A 668 -20.59 -1.41 -2.62
C GLY A 668 -20.02 -2.68 -3.24
N GLY A 669 -20.64 -3.85 -3.02
CA GLY A 669 -20.24 -5.14 -3.57
C GLY A 669 -20.99 -5.53 -4.83
N TYR A 670 -20.59 -6.64 -5.45
CA TYR A 670 -21.30 -7.23 -6.60
C TYR A 670 -21.86 -8.60 -6.23
N PRO A 671 -23.16 -8.71 -5.86
CA PRO A 671 -23.74 -9.99 -5.46
C PRO A 671 -23.55 -11.08 -6.52
N CYS A 672 -23.02 -12.22 -6.11
CA CYS A 672 -22.59 -13.33 -6.97
C CYS A 672 -23.06 -14.67 -6.39
N ASP A 673 -23.65 -15.54 -7.21
CA ASP A 673 -23.96 -16.90 -6.78
C ASP A 673 -22.69 -17.78 -6.85
N GLU A 674 -22.55 -18.77 -5.97
CA GLU A 674 -21.47 -19.77 -6.03
C GLU A 674 -21.47 -20.45 -7.42
N GLY A 675 -20.31 -20.48 -8.06
CA GLY A 675 -20.11 -20.98 -9.43
C GLY A 675 -20.57 -20.03 -10.54
N GLU A 676 -20.98 -18.80 -10.23
CA GLU A 676 -21.34 -17.81 -11.25
C GLU A 676 -20.07 -17.32 -11.99
N ILE A 677 -20.06 -17.47 -13.32
CA ILE A 677 -19.01 -16.92 -14.18
C ILE A 677 -19.25 -15.42 -14.38
N TYR A 678 -18.22 -14.61 -14.14
CA TYR A 678 -18.27 -13.16 -14.25
C TYR A 678 -17.03 -12.58 -14.94
N GLY A 679 -17.10 -11.30 -15.29
CA GLY A 679 -15.94 -10.55 -15.76
C GLY A 679 -15.37 -10.94 -17.13
N MET A 680 -16.03 -11.82 -17.88
CA MET A 680 -15.55 -12.30 -19.18
C MET A 680 -15.26 -11.15 -20.16
N THR A 681 -14.04 -11.14 -20.71
CA THR A 681 -13.54 -10.10 -21.62
C THR A 681 -12.54 -10.67 -22.63
N GLU A 682 -12.41 -10.02 -23.79
CA GLU A 682 -11.38 -10.32 -24.81
C GLU A 682 -10.00 -9.74 -24.46
N HIS A 683 -9.91 -9.01 -23.35
CA HIS A 683 -8.68 -8.40 -22.83
C HIS A 683 -8.18 -9.11 -21.58
N LEU A 684 -6.93 -8.85 -21.17
CA LEU A 684 -6.50 -9.16 -19.81
C LEU A 684 -7.47 -8.48 -18.84
N PRO A 685 -8.05 -9.19 -17.84
CA PRO A 685 -9.11 -8.63 -16.99
C PRO A 685 -8.74 -7.30 -16.31
N TRP A 686 -7.49 -7.17 -15.86
CA TRP A 686 -6.95 -5.96 -15.25
C TRP A 686 -6.57 -4.84 -16.25
N ARG A 687 -6.59 -5.13 -17.56
CA ARG A 687 -6.37 -4.19 -18.68
C ARG A 687 -7.64 -3.94 -19.49
N ALA A 688 -8.77 -4.51 -19.09
CA ALA A 688 -10.01 -4.37 -19.82
C ALA A 688 -10.51 -2.91 -19.84
N PRO A 689 -11.36 -2.52 -20.81
CA PRO A 689 -11.80 -1.13 -20.97
C PRO A 689 -12.39 -0.48 -19.71
N HIS A 690 -13.00 -1.27 -18.83
CA HIS A 690 -13.53 -0.77 -17.57
C HIS A 690 -12.44 -0.28 -16.59
N ARG A 691 -11.26 -0.91 -16.60
CA ARG A 691 -10.10 -0.50 -15.79
C ARG A 691 -9.46 0.78 -16.31
N GLU A 692 -9.41 0.93 -17.63
CA GLU A 692 -9.04 2.19 -18.27
C GLU A 692 -10.01 3.31 -17.88
N ALA A 693 -11.32 3.03 -17.79
CA ALA A 693 -12.31 4.00 -17.33
C ALA A 693 -12.19 4.35 -15.85
N ALA A 694 -11.95 3.36 -14.98
CA ALA A 694 -11.77 3.56 -13.54
C ALA A 694 -10.53 4.42 -13.19
N THR A 695 -9.54 4.42 -14.08
CA THR A 695 -8.31 5.23 -13.96
C THR A 695 -8.36 6.53 -14.77
N TYR A 696 -9.54 6.93 -15.27
CA TYR A 696 -9.75 8.13 -16.08
C TYR A 696 -8.93 8.18 -17.38
N GLY A 697 -8.61 7.03 -17.96
CA GLY A 697 -7.86 6.90 -19.22
C GLY A 697 -6.35 7.08 -19.08
N LEU A 698 -5.81 6.82 -17.89
CA LEU A 698 -4.39 6.97 -17.58
C LEU A 698 -3.64 5.63 -17.53
N LEU A 699 -4.35 4.50 -17.50
CA LEU A 699 -3.75 3.19 -17.24
C LEU A 699 -2.82 2.76 -18.37
N THR A 700 -3.28 2.81 -19.61
CA THR A 700 -2.46 2.37 -20.75
C THR A 700 -1.21 3.23 -20.91
N ASP A 701 -1.32 4.55 -20.75
CA ASP A 701 -0.17 5.47 -20.81
C ASP A 701 0.81 5.26 -19.64
N ASN A 702 0.30 4.97 -18.43
CA ASN A 702 1.15 4.67 -17.27
C ASN A 702 1.91 3.35 -17.43
N ILE A 703 1.34 2.36 -18.12
CA ILE A 703 2.00 1.07 -18.33
C ILE A 703 3.08 1.17 -19.41
N GLY A 704 2.79 1.87 -20.51
CA GLY A 704 3.66 2.02 -21.69
C GLY A 704 3.30 1.08 -22.85
N ASN A 705 2.75 -0.11 -22.55
CA ASN A 705 2.34 -1.10 -23.55
C ASN A 705 0.82 -1.07 -23.79
N SER A 706 0.39 -0.85 -25.02
CA SER A 706 -1.03 -0.80 -25.42
C SER A 706 -1.67 -2.15 -25.75
N ASN A 707 -0.91 -3.25 -25.78
CA ASN A 707 -1.42 -4.57 -26.10
C ASN A 707 -2.16 -5.15 -24.88
N THR A 708 -3.48 -5.28 -25.00
CA THR A 708 -4.35 -5.75 -23.91
C THR A 708 -5.14 -7.00 -24.27
N VAL A 709 -5.22 -7.35 -25.56
CA VAL A 709 -6.11 -8.37 -26.10
C VAL A 709 -5.54 -9.77 -25.83
N VAL A 710 -6.29 -10.61 -25.12
CA VAL A 710 -5.98 -12.04 -24.93
C VAL A 710 -6.54 -12.90 -26.06
N ALA A 711 -7.55 -12.40 -26.78
CA ALA A 711 -8.12 -13.09 -27.93
C ALA A 711 -7.04 -13.31 -29.01
N GLY A 712 -6.80 -14.56 -29.38
CA GLY A 712 -5.81 -14.97 -30.36
C GLY A 712 -4.43 -15.30 -29.78
N THR A 713 -4.22 -15.20 -28.46
CA THR A 713 -2.94 -15.62 -27.87
C THR A 713 -2.75 -17.13 -27.96
N ILE A 714 -1.52 -17.56 -28.22
CA ILE A 714 -1.13 -18.97 -28.36
C ILE A 714 -1.53 -19.80 -27.11
N GLY A 715 -2.19 -20.95 -27.34
CA GLY A 715 -2.45 -21.97 -26.30
C GLY A 715 -1.76 -23.30 -26.54
N GLY A 716 -0.90 -23.40 -27.57
CA GLY A 716 -0.13 -24.60 -27.91
C GLY A 716 0.08 -24.78 -29.42
N ILE A 717 -0.74 -24.12 -30.24
CA ILE A 717 -0.67 -24.11 -31.70
C ILE A 717 -0.53 -22.66 -32.18
N ALA A 718 0.41 -22.40 -33.08
CA ALA A 718 0.58 -21.11 -33.73
C ALA A 718 1.27 -21.27 -35.09
N ASP A 719 1.03 -20.33 -36.00
CA ASP A 719 1.71 -20.33 -37.29
C ASP A 719 3.22 -20.25 -37.10
N ALA A 720 3.95 -21.23 -37.64
CA ALA A 720 5.39 -21.29 -37.47
C ALA A 720 6.13 -20.22 -38.29
N ASP A 721 5.56 -19.66 -39.35
CA ASP A 721 6.19 -18.69 -40.25
C ASP A 721 5.84 -17.24 -39.89
N ASP A 722 4.65 -17.01 -39.32
CA ASP A 722 4.16 -15.68 -38.96
C ASP A 722 4.31 -15.37 -37.46
N SER A 723 4.32 -14.07 -37.11
CA SER A 723 4.27 -13.62 -35.72
C SER A 723 2.91 -13.93 -35.09
N PHE A 724 2.91 -14.24 -33.79
CA PHE A 724 1.70 -14.49 -33.01
C PHE A 724 1.79 -13.88 -31.61
N SER A 725 0.63 -13.57 -31.03
CA SER A 725 0.52 -12.99 -29.70
C SER A 725 0.74 -14.05 -28.61
N VAL A 726 1.48 -13.68 -27.57
CA VAL A 726 1.80 -14.53 -26.41
C VAL A 726 1.32 -13.84 -25.15
N ASN A 727 0.55 -14.55 -24.32
CA ASN A 727 0.23 -14.10 -22.98
C ASN A 727 1.34 -14.49 -22.01
N LEU A 728 2.05 -13.49 -21.48
CA LEU A 728 3.16 -13.67 -20.54
C LEU A 728 2.62 -13.80 -19.12
N VAL A 729 1.95 -14.92 -18.82
CA VAL A 729 1.44 -15.29 -17.48
C VAL A 729 0.46 -14.24 -16.91
N GLY A 730 -0.34 -13.62 -17.78
CA GLY A 730 -1.34 -12.62 -17.38
C GLY A 730 -0.77 -11.25 -16.99
N TYR A 731 0.54 -11.03 -17.12
CA TYR A 731 1.22 -9.76 -16.83
C TYR A 731 1.34 -8.84 -18.04
N SER A 732 1.46 -9.39 -19.25
CA SER A 732 1.55 -8.59 -20.47
C SER A 732 1.25 -9.43 -21.70
N ILE A 733 0.88 -8.76 -22.79
CA ILE A 733 0.75 -9.36 -24.12
C ILE A 733 1.89 -8.84 -24.99
N ALA A 734 2.59 -9.77 -25.64
CA ALA A 734 3.69 -9.47 -26.55
C ALA A 734 3.58 -10.28 -27.83
N GLU A 735 4.21 -9.80 -28.90
CA GLU A 735 4.26 -10.48 -30.19
C GLU A 735 5.55 -11.28 -30.31
N SER A 736 5.46 -12.47 -30.88
CA SER A 736 6.61 -13.30 -31.21
C SER A 736 7.32 -12.80 -32.47
N VAL A 737 8.64 -12.94 -32.52
CA VAL A 737 9.46 -12.65 -33.71
C VAL A 737 9.97 -13.97 -34.27
N PRO A 738 9.56 -14.37 -35.49
CA PRO A 738 10.05 -15.59 -36.12
C PRO A 738 11.54 -15.46 -36.48
N GLY A 739 12.31 -16.50 -36.15
CA GLY A 739 13.74 -16.62 -36.30
C GLY A 739 14.16 -17.66 -37.34
N GLU A 740 15.32 -18.30 -37.14
CA GLU A 740 15.84 -19.32 -38.05
C GLU A 740 15.25 -20.71 -37.76
N MET A 741 15.36 -21.61 -38.74
CA MET A 741 15.06 -23.03 -38.55
C MET A 741 16.18 -23.69 -37.73
N THR A 742 15.80 -24.42 -36.69
CA THR A 742 16.69 -25.16 -35.79
C THR A 742 16.28 -26.64 -35.75
N ASP A 743 17.20 -27.51 -35.33
CA ASP A 743 16.88 -28.93 -35.06
C ASP A 743 16.87 -29.14 -33.55
N PHE A 744 15.74 -29.58 -33.01
CA PHE A 744 15.59 -29.91 -31.59
C PHE A 744 15.08 -31.33 -31.45
N LYS A 745 15.84 -32.17 -30.73
CA LYS A 745 15.57 -33.63 -30.59
C LYS A 745 15.34 -34.35 -31.94
N GLY A 746 15.94 -33.86 -33.02
CA GLY A 746 15.79 -34.43 -34.36
C GLY A 746 14.53 -34.03 -35.11
N ILE A 747 13.80 -33.01 -34.62
CA ILE A 747 12.63 -32.38 -35.25
C ILE A 747 13.04 -30.99 -35.74
N PRO A 748 12.84 -30.65 -37.03
CA PRO A 748 13.09 -29.31 -37.54
C PRO A 748 11.97 -28.36 -37.08
N MET A 749 12.32 -27.31 -36.35
CA MET A 749 11.39 -26.32 -35.81
C MET A 749 11.84 -24.90 -36.17
N ARG A 750 10.90 -23.95 -36.26
CA ARG A 750 11.23 -22.53 -36.33
C ARG A 750 11.32 -21.94 -34.93
N GLU A 751 12.40 -21.23 -34.63
CA GLU A 751 12.55 -20.50 -33.37
C GLU A 751 11.73 -19.21 -33.42
N HIS A 752 11.05 -18.88 -32.34
CA HIS A 752 10.37 -17.63 -32.11
C HIS A 752 10.88 -17.04 -30.80
N THR A 753 11.23 -15.77 -30.83
CA THR A 753 11.66 -15.04 -29.62
C THR A 753 10.64 -13.97 -29.28
N VAL A 754 10.30 -13.87 -28.00
CA VAL A 754 9.52 -12.77 -27.43
C VAL A 754 10.42 -12.02 -26.47
N ASP A 755 10.65 -10.74 -26.76
CA ASP A 755 11.41 -9.83 -25.90
C ASP A 755 10.49 -8.70 -25.43
N LEU A 756 10.11 -8.73 -24.16
CA LEU A 756 9.30 -7.68 -23.54
C LEU A 756 10.21 -6.70 -22.79
N ASP A 757 10.25 -5.46 -23.25
CA ASP A 757 11.01 -4.38 -22.59
C ASP A 757 10.34 -4.01 -21.26
N PRO A 758 11.02 -4.19 -20.10
CA PRO A 758 10.45 -3.78 -18.82
C PRO A 758 10.13 -2.28 -18.74
N ALA A 759 10.85 -1.42 -19.46
CA ALA A 759 10.61 0.03 -19.43
C ALA A 759 9.23 0.44 -19.97
N GLU A 760 8.61 -0.40 -20.81
CA GLU A 760 7.28 -0.17 -21.38
C GLU A 760 6.19 -1.04 -20.73
N ASN A 761 6.47 -1.65 -19.57
CA ASN A 761 5.56 -2.61 -18.93
C ASN A 761 5.53 -2.43 -17.40
N GLN A 762 5.08 -1.27 -16.93
CA GLN A 762 4.84 -1.05 -15.51
C GLN A 762 3.58 -1.81 -15.05
N ILE A 763 3.71 -2.76 -14.12
CA ILE A 763 2.61 -3.66 -13.72
C ILE A 763 1.97 -3.31 -12.36
N GLN A 764 2.26 -2.12 -11.82
CA GLN A 764 1.75 -1.70 -10.52
C GLN A 764 0.23 -1.85 -10.38
N ALA A 765 -0.52 -1.51 -11.44
CA ALA A 765 -1.97 -1.55 -11.44
C ALA A 765 -2.52 -2.96 -11.26
N LYS A 766 -1.82 -3.98 -11.78
CA LYS A 766 -2.17 -5.39 -11.57
C LYS A 766 -1.98 -5.81 -10.11
N LEU A 767 -0.94 -5.29 -9.46
CA LEU A 767 -0.58 -5.65 -8.09
C LEU A 767 -1.38 -4.88 -7.02
N ILE A 768 -1.70 -3.61 -7.28
CA ILE A 768 -2.54 -2.78 -6.39
C ILE A 768 -4.02 -3.17 -6.54
N ALA A 769 -4.48 -3.35 -7.79
CA ALA A 769 -5.83 -3.81 -8.13
C ALA A 769 -6.99 -3.05 -7.47
N SER A 770 -6.82 -1.75 -7.16
CA SER A 770 -7.80 -0.94 -6.44
C SER A 770 -9.07 -0.60 -7.23
N ASN A 771 -9.04 -0.78 -8.56
CA ASN A 771 -10.12 -0.38 -9.47
C ASN A 771 -10.40 1.13 -9.42
N SER A 772 -9.34 1.93 -9.34
CA SER A 772 -9.42 3.39 -9.27
C SER A 772 -8.14 4.05 -9.78
N PHE A 773 -8.10 5.37 -9.85
CA PHE A 773 -6.86 6.10 -10.19
C PHE A 773 -5.68 5.82 -9.24
N VAL A 774 -5.90 5.20 -8.08
CA VAL A 774 -4.82 4.74 -7.18
C VAL A 774 -3.89 3.75 -7.90
N ASP A 775 -4.40 2.99 -8.88
CA ASP A 775 -3.63 2.05 -9.70
C ASP A 775 -2.59 2.74 -10.61
N VAL A 776 -2.73 4.06 -10.83
CA VAL A 776 -1.82 4.89 -11.64
C VAL A 776 -1.13 5.98 -10.81
N LEU A 777 -1.15 5.88 -9.48
CA LEU A 777 -0.38 6.78 -8.62
C LEU A 777 1.12 6.63 -8.92
N PRO A 778 1.83 7.72 -9.25
CA PRO A 778 3.26 7.64 -9.56
C PRO A 778 4.07 7.07 -8.40
N GLY A 779 4.73 5.94 -8.63
CA GLY A 779 5.60 5.30 -7.64
C GLY A 779 4.88 4.70 -6.43
N ALA A 780 3.57 4.41 -6.52
CA ALA A 780 2.86 3.68 -5.47
C ALA A 780 3.45 2.28 -5.27
N LEU A 781 3.65 1.56 -6.37
CA LEU A 781 4.39 0.30 -6.40
C LEU A 781 5.15 0.19 -7.72
N PRO A 782 6.35 0.81 -7.87
CA PRO A 782 7.00 0.97 -9.16
C PRO A 782 7.69 -0.33 -9.62
N VAL A 783 6.88 -1.34 -9.91
CA VAL A 783 7.29 -2.65 -10.42
C VAL A 783 7.07 -2.70 -11.93
N TYR A 784 8.09 -3.14 -12.63
CA TYR A 784 8.17 -3.26 -14.08
C TYR A 784 8.40 -4.73 -14.44
N PHE A 785 7.73 -5.20 -15.48
CA PHE A 785 7.78 -6.59 -15.90
C PHE A 785 8.52 -6.72 -17.22
N GLY A 786 9.62 -7.45 -17.20
CA GLY A 786 10.34 -7.88 -18.40
C GLY A 786 10.19 -9.38 -18.58
N SER A 787 10.19 -9.86 -19.82
CA SER A 787 10.15 -11.29 -20.11
C SER A 787 10.92 -11.59 -21.37
N HIS A 788 11.62 -12.72 -21.36
CA HIS A 788 12.25 -13.31 -22.53
C HIS A 788 11.68 -14.71 -22.71
N VAL A 789 11.11 -14.99 -23.87
CA VAL A 789 10.54 -16.31 -24.18
C VAL A 789 11.10 -16.83 -25.48
N ASP A 790 11.62 -18.06 -25.44
CA ASP A 790 12.01 -18.83 -26.60
C ASP A 790 10.97 -19.93 -26.84
N ILE A 791 10.32 -19.88 -27.99
CA ILE A 791 9.33 -20.86 -28.43
C ILE A 791 9.86 -21.54 -29.69
N LYS A 792 9.71 -22.87 -29.81
CA LYS A 792 10.01 -23.56 -31.06
C LYS A 792 8.76 -24.25 -31.58
N VAL A 793 8.40 -23.89 -32.81
CA VAL A 793 7.16 -24.33 -33.46
C VAL A 793 7.51 -25.22 -34.65
N GLU A 794 6.88 -26.39 -34.74
CA GLU A 794 7.07 -27.30 -35.86
C GLU A 794 6.25 -26.81 -37.10
N PRO A 795 6.87 -26.58 -38.27
CA PRO A 795 6.21 -25.88 -39.39
C PRO A 795 5.06 -26.62 -40.09
N THR A 796 4.91 -27.92 -39.89
CA THR A 796 3.86 -28.70 -40.55
C THR A 796 2.57 -28.69 -39.74
N THR A 797 2.70 -28.97 -38.45
CA THR A 797 1.61 -29.12 -37.50
C THR A 797 1.29 -27.84 -36.75
N ASN A 798 2.20 -26.86 -36.83
CA ASN A 798 2.11 -25.58 -36.12
C ASN A 798 2.07 -25.75 -34.59
N VAL A 799 2.46 -26.92 -34.07
CA VAL A 799 2.50 -27.19 -32.64
C VAL A 799 3.79 -26.61 -32.04
N ALA A 800 3.66 -25.85 -30.96
CA ALA A 800 4.78 -25.43 -30.15
C ALA A 800 5.25 -26.60 -29.27
N MET A 801 6.48 -27.06 -29.48
CA MET A 801 7.03 -28.25 -28.81
C MET A 801 8.18 -27.94 -27.85
N TYR A 802 8.53 -26.65 -27.75
CA TYR A 802 9.50 -26.13 -26.81
C TYR A 802 9.06 -24.72 -26.41
N GLY A 803 9.11 -24.44 -25.12
CA GLY A 803 8.87 -23.12 -24.56
C GLY A 803 9.77 -22.94 -23.34
N LYS A 804 10.69 -21.99 -23.39
CA LYS A 804 11.46 -21.56 -22.21
C LYS A 804 11.18 -20.09 -21.97
N SER A 805 10.77 -19.75 -20.74
CA SER A 805 10.53 -18.37 -20.37
C SER A 805 11.37 -17.96 -19.17
N VAL A 806 11.88 -16.73 -19.22
CA VAL A 806 12.53 -16.04 -18.12
C VAL A 806 11.80 -14.73 -17.90
N SER A 807 10.93 -14.71 -16.91
CA SER A 807 10.19 -13.51 -16.51
C SER A 807 10.90 -12.85 -15.34
N ARG A 808 11.12 -11.53 -15.43
CA ARG A 808 11.87 -10.73 -14.46
C ARG A 808 11.05 -9.54 -14.00
N PHE A 809 11.02 -9.35 -12.69
CA PHE A 809 10.36 -8.22 -12.05
C PHE A 809 11.45 -7.24 -11.62
N TYR A 810 11.34 -6.03 -12.12
CA TYR A 810 12.25 -4.93 -11.82
C TYR A 810 11.53 -3.93 -10.93
N LEU A 811 12.29 -3.35 -10.02
CA LEU A 811 11.77 -2.40 -9.05
C LEU A 811 12.56 -1.10 -9.15
N ASP A 812 11.86 0.03 -9.25
CA ASP A 812 12.48 1.35 -9.15
C ASP A 812 12.88 1.66 -7.70
N LEU A 813 14.17 1.90 -7.49
CA LEU A 813 14.75 2.10 -6.17
C LEU A 813 14.74 3.57 -5.73
N ARG A 814 14.34 4.50 -6.60
CA ARG A 814 14.42 5.95 -6.33
C ARG A 814 13.36 6.45 -5.34
N GLY A 815 12.27 5.70 -5.18
CA GLY A 815 11.20 6.02 -4.21
C GLY A 815 9.87 6.39 -4.87
N ALA A 816 8.88 6.72 -4.03
CA ALA A 816 7.56 7.14 -4.49
C ALA A 816 7.62 8.46 -5.29
N GLY A 817 6.73 8.61 -6.27
CA GLY A 817 6.72 9.73 -7.21
C GLY A 817 7.70 9.64 -8.37
N MET A 818 8.66 8.71 -8.33
CA MET A 818 9.60 8.51 -9.43
C MET A 818 9.00 7.55 -10.47
N THR A 819 9.05 7.96 -11.73
CA THR A 819 8.58 7.17 -12.88
C THR A 819 9.65 7.15 -13.96
N ASN A 820 9.52 6.24 -14.94
CA ASN A 820 10.45 6.11 -16.06
C ASN A 820 11.92 5.93 -15.61
N PRO A 821 12.27 4.84 -14.91
CA PRO A 821 13.63 4.58 -14.45
C PRO A 821 14.61 4.39 -15.60
N ASP A 822 15.85 4.84 -15.40
CA ASP A 822 16.96 4.48 -16.28
C ASP A 822 17.55 3.14 -15.82
N PHE A 823 17.17 2.07 -16.52
CA PHE A 823 17.65 0.70 -16.27
C PHE A 823 19.18 0.57 -16.42
N GLU A 824 19.79 1.37 -17.31
CA GLU A 824 21.24 1.35 -17.56
C GLU A 824 22.02 2.10 -16.46
N ALA A 825 21.43 3.18 -15.93
CA ALA A 825 21.97 3.87 -14.76
C ALA A 825 21.81 3.06 -13.46
N GLY A 826 20.96 2.04 -13.48
CA GLY A 826 20.68 1.17 -12.34
C GLY A 826 19.60 1.71 -11.40
N ASP A 827 18.75 2.62 -11.87
CA ASP A 827 17.58 3.13 -11.13
C ASP A 827 16.60 1.99 -10.79
N ALA A 828 16.45 1.03 -11.71
CA ALA A 828 15.66 -0.18 -11.52
C ALA A 828 16.55 -1.43 -11.44
N LYS A 829 16.24 -2.33 -10.51
CA LYS A 829 16.95 -3.61 -10.32
C LYS A 829 16.00 -4.80 -10.32
N PRO A 830 16.44 -5.96 -10.83
CA PRO A 830 15.65 -7.17 -10.71
C PRO A 830 15.52 -7.55 -9.24
N VAL A 831 14.29 -7.81 -8.81
CA VAL A 831 13.96 -8.26 -7.45
C VAL A 831 13.51 -9.70 -7.39
N PHE A 832 12.99 -10.21 -8.52
CA PHE A 832 12.46 -11.56 -8.64
C PHE A 832 12.55 -12.07 -10.08
N GLU A 833 12.80 -13.37 -10.26
CA GLU A 833 12.74 -14.05 -11.55
C GLU A 833 11.95 -15.36 -11.45
N ILE A 834 11.20 -15.65 -12.51
CA ILE A 834 10.49 -16.91 -12.72
C ILE A 834 11.08 -17.56 -13.97
N HIS A 835 11.52 -18.80 -13.83
CA HIS A 835 11.98 -19.63 -14.93
C HIS A 835 10.99 -20.76 -15.14
N THR A 836 10.43 -20.84 -16.34
CA THR A 836 9.61 -21.96 -16.77
C THR A 836 10.22 -22.59 -18.00
N ALA A 837 10.12 -23.92 -18.08
CA ALA A 837 10.56 -24.67 -19.24
C ALA A 837 9.54 -25.77 -19.52
N SER A 838 9.18 -25.91 -20.78
CA SER A 838 8.39 -26.98 -21.32
C SER A 838 9.08 -27.46 -22.59
N GLU A 839 9.30 -28.76 -22.70
CA GLU A 839 9.85 -29.38 -23.89
C GLU A 839 9.19 -30.73 -24.13
N ILE A 840 9.07 -31.09 -25.40
CA ILE A 840 8.63 -32.43 -25.79
C ILE A 840 9.55 -33.50 -25.18
N ALA A 841 8.96 -34.53 -24.57
CA ALA A 841 9.72 -35.63 -23.99
C ALA A 841 10.48 -36.41 -25.09
N ASP A 842 11.58 -37.06 -24.73
CA ASP A 842 12.41 -37.78 -25.70
C ASP A 842 11.64 -38.89 -26.43
N GLU A 843 10.80 -39.63 -25.71
CA GLU A 843 9.99 -40.72 -26.26
C GLU A 843 8.90 -40.21 -27.22
N ASP A 844 8.27 -39.07 -26.88
CA ASP A 844 7.26 -38.42 -27.72
C ASP A 844 7.89 -37.80 -28.98
N ALA A 845 9.09 -37.23 -28.84
CA ALA A 845 9.84 -36.68 -29.98
C ALA A 845 10.26 -37.80 -30.96
N GLU A 846 10.70 -38.95 -30.46
CA GLU A 846 11.00 -40.12 -31.29
C GLU A 846 9.73 -40.62 -32.02
N THR A 847 8.60 -40.67 -31.32
CA THR A 847 7.31 -41.09 -31.88
C THR A 847 6.80 -40.11 -32.93
N PHE A 848 6.87 -38.81 -32.67
CA PHE A 848 6.49 -37.76 -33.62
C PHE A 848 7.35 -37.82 -34.88
N LYS A 849 8.66 -38.01 -34.72
CA LYS A 849 9.59 -38.12 -35.85
C LYS A 849 9.24 -39.30 -36.76
N CYS A 850 9.03 -40.48 -36.21
CA CYS A 850 8.73 -41.65 -37.05
C CYS A 850 7.32 -41.59 -37.67
N LYS A 851 6.31 -41.10 -36.95
CA LYS A 851 4.94 -41.04 -37.47
C LYS A 851 4.71 -39.90 -38.45
N VAL A 852 5.32 -38.73 -38.22
CA VAL A 852 5.04 -37.52 -38.99
C VAL A 852 6.20 -37.21 -39.94
N LEU A 853 7.39 -36.93 -39.41
CA LEU A 853 8.51 -36.42 -40.22
C LEU A 853 9.05 -37.44 -41.23
N ASP A 854 9.25 -38.69 -40.82
CA ASP A 854 9.76 -39.75 -41.70
C ASP A 854 8.76 -40.03 -42.82
N ASN A 855 7.45 -39.95 -42.54
CA ASN A 855 6.39 -40.14 -43.53
C ASN A 855 6.22 -38.95 -44.49
N MET A 856 6.81 -37.79 -44.18
CA MET A 856 6.86 -36.61 -45.06
C MET A 856 8.14 -36.54 -45.90
N ASP A 857 9.17 -37.33 -45.59
CA ASP A 857 10.43 -37.34 -46.33
C ASP A 857 10.23 -37.88 -47.76
N PRO A 858 10.99 -37.41 -48.77
CA PRO A 858 10.97 -38.01 -50.11
C PRO A 858 11.27 -39.52 -50.16
N MET A 859 11.86 -40.08 -49.11
CA MET A 859 12.12 -41.50 -48.90
C MET A 859 11.19 -42.15 -47.86
N TYR A 860 10.01 -41.56 -47.60
CA TYR A 860 9.00 -42.06 -46.66
C TYR A 860 8.78 -43.58 -46.73
N TRP A 861 8.71 -44.12 -47.95
CA TRP A 861 8.46 -45.53 -48.23
C TRP A 861 9.51 -46.53 -47.71
N THR A 862 10.63 -46.08 -47.13
CA THR A 862 11.74 -46.94 -46.72
C THR A 862 11.51 -47.65 -45.38
N ASP A 863 10.56 -47.19 -44.58
CA ASP A 863 10.14 -47.80 -43.32
C ASP A 863 8.97 -48.80 -43.48
N PHE A 864 8.35 -48.88 -44.67
CA PHE A 864 7.17 -49.69 -44.99
C PHE A 864 5.96 -49.48 -44.07
N GLY A 865 5.77 -48.26 -43.57
CA GLY A 865 4.66 -47.90 -42.70
C GLY A 865 4.92 -48.11 -41.22
N GLY A 866 6.20 -48.35 -40.85
CA GLY A 866 6.66 -48.47 -39.46
C GLY A 866 6.39 -49.84 -38.80
N GLU A 867 6.91 -50.03 -37.58
CA GLU A 867 6.60 -51.17 -36.70
C GLU A 867 6.35 -50.65 -35.27
N GLY A 868 5.42 -51.27 -34.53
CA GLY A 868 5.13 -50.92 -33.13
C GLY A 868 4.44 -49.56 -32.99
N ASP A 869 4.90 -48.72 -32.06
CA ASP A 869 4.31 -47.40 -31.79
C ASP A 869 4.56 -46.36 -32.90
N CYS A 870 5.32 -46.74 -33.94
CA CYS A 870 5.57 -45.96 -35.17
C CYS A 870 4.70 -46.39 -36.37
N GLU A 871 3.76 -47.33 -36.19
CA GLU A 871 2.92 -47.82 -37.30
C GLU A 871 1.88 -46.77 -37.74
N LEU A 872 1.83 -46.45 -39.03
CA LEU A 872 0.77 -45.62 -39.64
C LEU A 872 -0.23 -46.52 -40.38
N GLU A 873 -1.43 -46.70 -39.83
CA GLU A 873 -2.43 -47.61 -40.43
C GLU A 873 -2.83 -47.16 -41.85
N GLY A 874 -2.47 -47.97 -42.86
CA GLY A 874 -2.91 -47.81 -44.25
C GLY A 874 -1.86 -47.29 -45.24
N THR A 875 -0.69 -46.83 -44.80
CA THR A 875 0.39 -46.34 -45.69
C THR A 875 1.22 -47.46 -46.32
N MET A 876 1.33 -48.62 -45.67
CA MET A 876 2.09 -49.79 -46.15
C MET A 876 1.83 -50.17 -47.62
N VAL A 877 0.59 -50.04 -48.11
CA VAL A 877 0.26 -50.33 -49.50
C VAL A 877 0.88 -49.32 -50.46
N ILE A 878 0.88 -48.04 -50.09
CA ILE A 878 1.48 -46.94 -50.85
C ILE A 878 3.02 -47.07 -50.80
N ASP A 879 3.59 -47.42 -49.66
CA ASP A 879 5.04 -47.61 -49.50
C ASP A 879 5.54 -48.76 -50.37
N ILE A 880 4.81 -49.88 -50.40
CA ILE A 880 5.13 -51.01 -51.29
C ILE A 880 5.03 -50.59 -52.76
N VAL A 881 4.02 -49.80 -53.14
CA VAL A 881 3.88 -49.31 -54.52
C VAL A 881 5.03 -48.37 -54.87
N THR A 882 5.41 -47.45 -53.98
CA THR A 882 6.50 -46.49 -54.17
C THR A 882 7.85 -47.20 -54.20
N ALA A 883 8.10 -48.17 -53.32
CA ALA A 883 9.29 -49.02 -53.34
C ALA A 883 9.41 -49.79 -54.66
N VAL A 884 8.30 -50.36 -55.16
CA VAL A 884 8.28 -51.06 -56.46
C VAL A 884 8.55 -50.10 -57.61
N LEU A 885 7.96 -48.90 -57.61
CA LEU A 885 8.19 -47.88 -58.63
C LEU A 885 9.64 -47.35 -58.61
N TYR A 886 10.21 -47.19 -57.41
CA TYR A 886 11.58 -46.74 -57.21
C TYR A 886 12.58 -47.81 -57.65
N ILE A 887 12.41 -49.07 -57.22
CA ILE A 887 13.23 -50.21 -57.65
C ILE A 887 13.12 -50.42 -59.16
N ALA A 888 11.91 -50.31 -59.73
CA ALA A 888 11.70 -50.37 -61.17
C ALA A 888 12.40 -49.20 -61.89
N GLY A 889 12.32 -47.98 -61.36
CA GLY A 889 12.97 -46.79 -61.89
C GLY A 889 14.49 -46.89 -61.90
N VAL A 890 15.09 -47.32 -60.78
CA VAL A 890 16.54 -47.58 -60.66
C VAL A 890 16.97 -48.72 -61.60
N SER A 891 16.20 -49.80 -61.66
CA SER A 891 16.47 -50.93 -62.56
C SER A 891 16.44 -50.52 -64.03
N LEU A 892 15.48 -49.66 -64.42
CA LEU A 892 15.39 -49.10 -65.77
C LEU A 892 16.53 -48.12 -66.07
N LEU A 893 17.00 -47.36 -65.09
CA LEU A 893 18.19 -46.51 -65.25
C LEU A 893 19.46 -47.32 -65.44
N VAL A 894 19.66 -48.37 -64.64
CA VAL A 894 20.81 -49.29 -64.78
C VAL A 894 20.76 -49.99 -66.14
N TYR A 895 19.57 -50.48 -66.55
CA TYR A 895 19.39 -51.15 -67.84
C TYR A 895 19.59 -50.18 -69.02
N GLY A 896 19.09 -48.94 -68.91
CA GLY A 896 19.30 -47.87 -69.88
C GLY A 896 20.76 -47.43 -69.98
N ALA A 897 21.49 -47.35 -68.85
CA ALA A 897 22.91 -47.01 -68.80
C ALA A 897 23.79 -48.11 -69.40
N ILE A 898 23.49 -49.39 -69.13
CA ILE A 898 24.14 -50.54 -69.76
C ILE A 898 23.87 -50.53 -71.28
N GLY A 899 22.64 -50.24 -71.71
CA GLY A 899 22.29 -50.10 -73.13
C GLY A 899 22.98 -48.92 -73.83
N LEU A 900 23.16 -47.79 -73.15
CA LEU A 900 23.88 -46.62 -73.66
C LEU A 900 25.39 -46.86 -73.77
N ASN A 901 25.99 -47.61 -72.84
CA ASN A 901 27.40 -48.04 -72.92
C ASN A 901 27.62 -49.13 -73.99
N GLY A 902 26.65 -50.03 -74.19
CA GLY A 902 26.68 -51.04 -75.26
C GLY A 902 26.56 -50.43 -76.65
N ALA A 903 25.62 -49.49 -76.85
CA ALA A 903 25.45 -48.79 -78.14
C ALA A 903 26.65 -47.91 -78.51
N ARG A 904 27.41 -47.40 -77.53
CA ARG A 904 28.66 -46.66 -77.77
C ARG A 904 29.77 -47.55 -78.35
N SER A 905 29.70 -48.87 -78.15
CA SER A 905 30.68 -49.83 -78.68
C SER A 905 30.36 -50.32 -80.11
N GLU A 906 29.13 -50.15 -80.58
CA GLU A 906 28.72 -50.49 -81.96
C GLU A 906 28.88 -49.32 -82.95
N ASP A 907 28.98 -48.08 -82.46
CA ASP A 907 29.26 -46.88 -83.27
C ASP A 907 30.77 -46.65 -83.54
N GLU A 908 31.68 -47.49 -83.01
CA GLU A 908 33.15 -47.41 -83.20
C GLU A 908 33.74 -48.47 -84.16
N ASP A 909 32.92 -49.28 -84.86
CA ASP A 909 33.35 -50.22 -85.93
C ASP A 909 32.94 -49.78 -87.36
#